data_AF-A0A175W9J2-F1
#
_entry.id   AF-A0A175W9J2-F1
#
_cell.length_a   1.000
_cell.length_b   1.000
_cell.length_c   1.000
_cell.angle_alpha   90.00
_cell.angle_beta   90.00
_cell.angle_gamma   90.00
#
_symmetry.space_group_name_H-M   'P 1'
#
loop_
_entity.id
_entity.type
_entity.pdbx_description
1 polymer ?
#
loop_
_entity_poly.entity_id
_entity_poly.type
_entity_poly.pdbx_seq_one_letter_code
_entity_poly.pdbx_strand_id
1 'polypeptide(L)'
;MENEAATLAVHDDARASRRGRLMGKLFGRDRDRKTSQEDSRDLNDFLHGAPDKLQVAHAGPPVLSKLDTKNATRYPNAHNVRGTTDPHQQENLAVRTRSHDPGNRPKKKGLIVRFTDTYPEIIGNGGDECDIPTLEISKRKRPRAQTVATAPARPGDAAGGSSQKSHLEAQARGGAFEPGSLRRTQTGYVANSNAPEPARSTTGKYLGSPAVGHDERRRSFIEIHQAEMREAEGRAFANAVRAASGDQSKRERGDSSPPPPEPETPITASPDSIQFPQVGSSPQPSHPPTVPARGLSQKPHLPPIPAPPPHAQNAPPLQKPYTPPSQHSSSPERLKRVQKVENSPPSLYSPGSNFRQPFALSRQSTKLSEYGTPVQSQQAASSFQDVVVAASDDAMNAFVTRTRHLFELFRLHAESVRPLISSTPHDLARAALWWFLTGRTALEVAVRERPNTPESERKNEMVKQQAYADLAKGYWLLEEVMSDIVASGRSAIDNEAEAVRATLVSSLRKLTVSMKRNGFLPPEEAFLPQTINRSIWAEYPPLTQDIKALLCGSTGSALASQQTTSGMTILECFPLGDSATAFCFARFQVDVFLMEQGRESQRLYLPCLLSIVRPQTQPDIVFLLASQNGAVQLRISGNKNTGPIWEDVRWRPEALNFEARLPRGFMLIVQCTQHSYSTLRSMYEFSAKVHASLYPRQDENCTFRSTLRAFQYFDNDPQARQFPKESTPNCEIALFERVLREGAATGPRTYHRGFRIAIVTGPRTKTLSGVNQTYSPQAPIQFGFLRSEANDPALSLKFDNGRLKGNMVLSFADEKERLRMHSLLIGTALGRDERVFGESAVQGIWFSERFGDTAHKGMQVLSSLTWNKVRVINDDNDGDRPSCVLADKLRVVYEFKDGTLTDRINVAPGELKLRLDVQNPSCLMVFRQPQADITLAVTEAKASRDLSGGLTQALESLKQTATIRTFKFPKLEELHAFETAITGFNVLFDGIASAFAISRRRMVVPIHKKWEAGATRIQVVSQDGVAQLLAFFEDFSHGRCMGFHLKGTDVFESFSRGSKTGLKIVDAKFPLPKALAAEADGAQEAADAAFLCLDLPELPGEHDDISILFDNEAERDKLIACLPAPVKGSRLPKIKGIT
;
A
#
# COMPACT_ATOMS: atom_id res chain seq x y z
N MET A 1 -62.51 39.08 -47.36
CA MET A 1 -63.89 38.56 -47.42
C MET A 1 -63.91 37.48 -48.46
N GLU A 2 -64.69 36.44 -48.22
CA GLU A 2 -64.83 35.17 -48.96
C GLU A 2 -63.94 34.01 -48.51
N ASN A 3 -64.59 33.20 -47.67
CA ASN A 3 -64.73 31.74 -47.68
C ASN A 3 -63.53 30.83 -47.37
N GLU A 4 -63.65 30.30 -46.15
CA GLU A 4 -63.06 29.07 -45.64
C GLU A 4 -63.39 27.83 -46.48
N ALA A 5 -62.44 26.90 -46.51
CA ALA A 5 -62.71 25.47 -46.51
C ALA A 5 -61.65 24.74 -45.66
N ALA A 6 -62.12 23.77 -44.88
CA ALA A 6 -61.44 23.17 -43.75
C ALA A 6 -60.57 21.95 -44.08
N THR A 7 -59.47 21.87 -43.33
CA THR A 7 -58.78 20.70 -42.77
C THR A 7 -59.22 19.28 -43.19
N LEU A 8 -58.23 18.46 -43.57
CA LEU A 8 -58.04 17.12 -42.97
C LEU A 8 -56.60 16.63 -43.21
N ALA A 9 -55.97 16.24 -42.10
CA ALA A 9 -54.65 15.64 -42.03
C ALA A 9 -54.68 14.17 -42.44
N VAL A 10 -53.67 13.73 -43.20
CA VAL A 10 -53.39 12.32 -43.48
C VAL A 10 -52.06 11.97 -42.84
N HIS A 11 -52.14 11.08 -41.86
CA HIS A 11 -51.04 10.30 -41.30
C HIS A 11 -50.62 9.25 -42.33
N ASP A 12 -49.31 9.10 -42.55
CA ASP A 12 -48.76 7.94 -43.28
C ASP A 12 -47.62 7.31 -42.49
N ASP A 13 -47.80 6.04 -42.20
CA ASP A 13 -46.91 5.12 -41.49
C ASP A 13 -45.99 4.42 -42.51
N ALA A 14 -44.67 4.43 -42.32
CA ALA A 14 -43.82 3.33 -42.79
C ALA A 14 -42.43 3.30 -42.16
N ARG A 15 -42.20 2.20 -41.45
CA ARG A 15 -40.95 1.66 -40.91
C ARG A 15 -39.75 1.78 -41.87
N ALA A 16 -38.76 2.61 -41.50
CA ALA A 16 -37.38 2.52 -42.02
C ALA A 16 -36.44 1.94 -40.94
N SER A 17 -35.87 0.79 -41.28
CA SER A 17 -35.08 -0.13 -40.47
C SER A 17 -33.81 0.46 -39.84
N ARG A 18 -33.46 -0.06 -38.65
CA ARG A 18 -32.31 0.27 -37.76
C ARG A 18 -30.90 0.12 -38.38
N ARG A 19 -30.76 -0.06 -39.69
CA ARG A 19 -29.47 -0.26 -40.35
C ARG A 19 -28.79 1.04 -40.84
N GLY A 20 -29.50 2.17 -40.87
CA GLY A 20 -28.95 3.45 -41.35
C GLY A 20 -28.14 4.27 -40.33
N ARG A 21 -28.18 3.96 -39.02
CA ARG A 21 -27.55 4.79 -37.98
C ARG A 21 -26.05 4.53 -37.75
N LEU A 22 -25.47 3.47 -38.33
CA LEU A 22 -24.04 3.17 -38.15
C LEU A 22 -23.13 3.62 -39.31
N MET A 23 -23.67 3.89 -40.51
CA MET A 23 -22.85 4.30 -41.66
C MET A 23 -22.72 5.81 -41.84
N GLY A 24 -23.55 6.62 -41.19
CA GLY A 24 -23.46 8.09 -41.26
C GLY A 24 -22.32 8.72 -40.45
N LYS A 25 -21.44 7.92 -39.81
CA LYS A 25 -20.30 8.43 -39.02
C LYS A 25 -18.94 8.29 -39.71
N LEU A 26 -18.88 7.74 -40.92
CA LEU A 26 -17.59 7.52 -41.60
C LEU A 26 -17.42 8.25 -42.92
N PHE A 27 -18.47 8.75 -43.59
CA PHE A 27 -18.30 9.45 -44.88
C PHE A 27 -19.34 10.55 -45.15
N GLY A 28 -18.85 11.79 -45.28
CA GLY A 28 -19.46 12.92 -46.00
C GLY A 28 -20.42 13.81 -45.19
N ARG A 29 -20.10 15.06 -44.84
CA ARG A 29 -19.88 16.32 -45.60
C ARG A 29 -21.10 17.25 -45.53
N ASP A 30 -20.81 18.52 -45.20
CA ASP A 30 -21.59 19.75 -45.39
C ASP A 30 -22.89 19.95 -44.59
N ARG A 31 -22.77 20.58 -43.40
CA ARG A 31 -23.68 21.67 -43.02
C ARG A 31 -23.05 22.62 -42.00
N ASP A 32 -22.78 23.84 -42.47
CA ASP A 32 -22.38 25.01 -41.69
C ASP A 32 -23.23 25.16 -40.42
N ARG A 33 -22.61 25.10 -39.24
CA ARG A 33 -23.16 25.69 -38.01
C ARG A 33 -22.10 25.81 -36.90
N LYS A 34 -21.67 27.06 -36.71
CA LYS A 34 -21.13 27.66 -35.47
C LYS A 34 -19.88 27.01 -34.87
N THR A 35 -18.73 27.36 -35.47
CA THR A 35 -17.41 27.39 -34.83
C THR A 35 -17.44 28.33 -33.62
N SER A 36 -17.66 27.78 -32.43
CA SER A 36 -17.42 28.50 -31.17
C SER A 36 -16.95 27.57 -30.04
N GLN A 37 -16.67 26.30 -30.35
CA GLN A 37 -16.21 25.33 -29.35
C GLN A 37 -14.73 24.93 -29.53
N GLU A 38 -14.17 25.04 -30.73
CA GLU A 38 -12.77 24.66 -31.01
C GLU A 38 -11.76 25.71 -30.50
N ASP A 39 -12.02 27.01 -30.68
CA ASP A 39 -11.13 28.09 -30.21
C ASP A 39 -10.80 28.00 -28.71
N SER A 40 -11.76 27.51 -27.91
CA SER A 40 -11.59 27.37 -26.46
C SER A 40 -10.64 26.23 -26.05
N ARG A 41 -10.48 25.20 -26.88
CA ARG A 41 -9.50 24.13 -26.63
C ARG A 41 -8.10 24.58 -27.03
N ASP A 42 -7.96 25.22 -28.18
CA ASP A 42 -6.68 25.78 -28.64
C ASP A 42 -6.16 26.89 -27.72
N LEU A 43 -7.06 27.65 -27.08
CA LEU A 43 -6.71 28.59 -26.01
C LEU A 43 -6.17 27.90 -24.76
N ASN A 44 -6.82 26.84 -24.30
CA ASN A 44 -6.39 26.07 -23.13
C ASN A 44 -5.05 25.36 -23.40
N ASP A 45 -4.91 24.69 -24.54
CA ASP A 45 -3.70 23.98 -24.94
C ASP A 45 -2.52 24.93 -25.16
N PHE A 46 -2.78 26.17 -25.57
CA PHE A 46 -1.71 27.17 -25.76
C PHE A 46 -1.25 27.83 -24.45
N LEU A 47 -2.17 28.16 -23.53
CA LEU A 47 -1.80 28.70 -22.21
C LEU A 47 -0.97 27.70 -21.39
N HIS A 48 -1.07 26.41 -21.72
CA HIS A 48 -0.24 25.33 -21.23
C HIS A 48 0.79 24.90 -22.30
N GLY A 49 1.75 25.76 -22.64
CA GLY A 49 2.71 25.52 -23.74
C GLY A 49 3.23 24.07 -23.89
N ALA A 50 2.84 23.44 -25.00
CA ALA A 50 3.38 22.29 -25.79
C ALA A 50 4.05 21.08 -25.09
N PRO A 51 3.84 19.85 -25.62
CA PRO A 51 2.56 19.14 -25.68
C PRO A 51 2.68 17.83 -24.89
N ASP A 52 1.85 17.65 -23.86
CA ASP A 52 1.65 16.32 -23.29
C ASP A 52 0.19 16.19 -22.88
N LYS A 53 -0.46 15.14 -23.38
CA LYS A 53 -1.91 14.96 -23.33
C LYS A 53 -2.36 14.64 -21.90
N LEU A 54 -2.60 15.65 -21.09
CA LEU A 54 -3.35 15.50 -19.84
C LEU A 54 -4.26 16.70 -19.61
N GLN A 55 -5.46 16.62 -20.19
CA GLN A 55 -6.57 17.53 -19.87
C GLN A 55 -6.89 17.39 -18.38
N VAL A 56 -6.48 18.33 -17.53
CA VAL A 56 -6.96 18.43 -16.15
C VAL A 56 -8.38 19.01 -16.18
N ALA A 57 -9.37 18.17 -16.45
CA ALA A 57 -10.77 18.50 -16.20
C ALA A 57 -11.03 18.20 -14.72
N HIS A 58 -11.17 19.26 -13.92
CA HIS A 58 -11.79 19.15 -12.61
C HIS A 58 -13.15 18.45 -12.78
N ALA A 59 -13.43 17.44 -11.97
CA ALA A 59 -14.74 16.80 -11.94
C ALA A 59 -15.77 17.89 -11.59
N GLY A 60 -16.46 18.42 -12.60
CA GLY A 60 -17.66 19.20 -12.38
C GLY A 60 -18.66 18.31 -11.63
N PRO A 61 -19.35 18.82 -10.60
CA PRO A 61 -20.29 18.03 -9.82
C PRO A 61 -21.35 17.41 -10.75
N PRO A 62 -21.84 16.19 -10.44
CA PRO A 62 -22.75 15.46 -11.30
C PRO A 62 -23.96 16.33 -11.65
N VAL A 63 -24.31 16.35 -12.94
CA VAL A 63 -25.49 17.05 -13.46
C VAL A 63 -26.71 16.38 -12.84
N LEU A 64 -27.18 16.92 -11.71
CA LEU A 64 -28.42 16.50 -11.09
C LEU A 64 -29.55 16.74 -12.10
N SER A 65 -30.32 15.70 -12.39
CA SER A 65 -31.54 15.77 -13.18
C SER A 65 -32.33 17.00 -12.75
N LYS A 66 -32.63 17.91 -13.68
CA LYS A 66 -33.37 19.16 -13.44
C LYS A 66 -34.63 18.86 -12.63
N LEU A 67 -34.57 19.06 -11.32
CA LEU A 67 -35.76 19.09 -10.47
C LEU A 67 -36.50 20.37 -10.85
N ASP A 68 -37.71 20.25 -11.39
CA ASP A 68 -38.56 21.40 -11.65
C ASP A 68 -39.05 21.97 -10.31
N THR A 69 -38.43 23.06 -9.88
CA THR A 69 -38.68 23.71 -8.59
C THR A 69 -39.93 24.59 -8.59
N LYS A 70 -40.70 24.63 -9.68
CA LYS A 70 -41.89 25.51 -9.76
C LYS A 70 -42.97 25.22 -8.72
N ASN A 71 -43.02 24.00 -8.18
CA ASN A 71 -43.99 23.61 -7.15
C ASN A 71 -43.37 23.34 -5.75
N ALA A 72 -42.09 23.68 -5.55
CA ALA A 72 -41.43 23.49 -4.26
C ALA A 72 -41.78 24.63 -3.29
N THR A 73 -42.86 24.48 -2.52
CA THR A 73 -43.16 25.41 -1.42
C THR A 73 -42.24 25.14 -0.22
N ARG A 74 -41.79 26.23 0.43
CA ARG A 74 -40.65 26.26 1.36
C ARG A 74 -40.83 25.46 2.66
N TYR A 75 -42.05 25.00 2.96
CA TYR A 75 -42.36 24.14 4.09
C TYR A 75 -43.43 23.12 3.67
N PRO A 76 -43.11 21.81 3.61
CA PRO A 76 -44.10 20.81 3.26
C PRO A 76 -45.06 20.63 4.44
N ASN A 77 -46.31 21.08 4.28
CA ASN A 77 -47.37 20.73 5.22
C ASN A 77 -47.63 19.22 5.15
N ALA A 78 -47.65 18.57 6.32
CA ALA A 78 -47.65 17.12 6.50
C ALA A 78 -48.85 16.36 5.89
N HIS A 79 -49.80 17.06 5.28
CA HIS A 79 -50.97 16.47 4.64
C HIS A 79 -50.74 16.00 3.19
N ASN A 80 -49.68 16.46 2.50
CA ASN A 80 -49.49 16.16 1.07
C ASN A 80 -48.75 14.84 0.78
N VAL A 81 -48.59 13.94 1.76
CA VAL A 81 -47.98 12.60 1.56
C VAL A 81 -49.06 11.49 1.46
N ARG A 82 -50.35 11.84 1.40
CA ARG A 82 -51.43 10.86 1.17
C ARG A 82 -52.36 11.32 0.06
N GLY A 83 -52.03 10.91 -1.16
CA GLY A 83 -52.99 10.79 -2.26
C GLY A 83 -52.76 11.75 -3.41
N THR A 84 -52.09 11.26 -4.46
CA THR A 84 -52.61 11.32 -5.83
C THR A 84 -51.94 10.18 -6.62
N THR A 85 -52.63 9.06 -6.63
CA THR A 85 -52.48 8.00 -7.65
C THR A 85 -53.13 8.51 -8.93
N ASP A 86 -52.35 8.74 -9.98
CA ASP A 86 -52.87 8.64 -11.35
C ASP A 86 -51.82 7.98 -12.27
N PRO A 87 -52.18 6.98 -13.08
CA PRO A 87 -51.24 5.95 -13.51
C PRO A 87 -50.93 6.04 -15.00
N HIS A 88 -50.14 7.01 -15.46
CA HIS A 88 -49.54 6.95 -16.80
C HIS A 88 -48.21 7.71 -16.84
N GLN A 89 -47.12 7.04 -16.45
CA GLN A 89 -45.73 7.19 -16.96
C GLN A 89 -44.72 6.68 -15.93
N GLN A 90 -44.49 5.37 -15.87
CA GLN A 90 -43.20 4.84 -15.42
C GLN A 90 -42.94 3.46 -16.02
N GLU A 91 -42.39 3.45 -17.24
CA GLU A 91 -41.64 2.32 -17.75
C GLU A 91 -40.24 2.31 -17.11
N ASN A 92 -39.80 1.10 -16.71
CA ASN A 92 -38.45 0.72 -16.29
C ASN A 92 -37.99 1.14 -14.89
N LEU A 93 -38.22 0.26 -13.91
CA LEU A 93 -37.19 -0.44 -13.12
C LEU A 93 -37.89 -1.33 -12.07
N ALA A 94 -38.57 -2.38 -12.53
CA ALA A 94 -39.16 -3.38 -11.65
C ALA A 94 -38.04 -4.25 -11.05
N VAL A 95 -37.60 -3.89 -9.84
CA VAL A 95 -36.94 -4.80 -8.91
C VAL A 95 -37.89 -5.98 -8.72
N ARG A 96 -37.50 -7.13 -9.26
CA ARG A 96 -38.21 -8.41 -9.11
C ARG A 96 -38.34 -8.73 -7.62
N THR A 97 -39.48 -8.40 -7.04
CA THR A 97 -39.97 -9.03 -5.82
C THR A 97 -40.30 -10.48 -6.17
N ARG A 98 -39.37 -11.38 -5.85
CA ARG A 98 -39.66 -12.83 -5.87
C ARG A 98 -40.80 -13.08 -4.89
N SER A 99 -41.88 -13.61 -5.47
CA SER A 99 -42.98 -14.30 -4.81
C SER A 99 -42.47 -15.26 -3.73
N HIS A 100 -42.78 -14.96 -2.48
CA HIS A 100 -42.81 -15.95 -1.40
C HIS A 100 -43.96 -15.60 -0.48
N ASP A 101 -44.78 -16.61 -0.18
CA ASP A 101 -46.07 -16.56 0.52
C ASP A 101 -46.06 -15.83 1.88
N PRO A 102 -47.21 -15.28 2.31
CA PRO A 102 -47.33 -14.40 3.47
C PRO A 102 -47.43 -15.21 4.77
N GLY A 103 -46.28 -15.51 5.38
CA GLY A 103 -46.18 -16.04 6.74
C GLY A 103 -45.77 -14.96 7.74
N ASN A 104 -46.73 -14.46 8.52
CA ASN A 104 -46.59 -13.50 9.63
C ASN A 104 -45.28 -13.61 10.42
N ARG A 105 -44.41 -12.60 10.34
CA ARG A 105 -43.48 -12.24 11.43
C ARG A 105 -43.70 -10.78 11.82
N PRO A 106 -43.84 -10.47 13.13
CA PRO A 106 -44.35 -9.20 13.60
C PRO A 106 -43.35 -8.08 13.31
N LYS A 107 -43.83 -7.05 12.61
CA LYS A 107 -43.13 -5.79 12.39
C LYS A 107 -42.71 -5.22 13.73
N LYS A 108 -41.40 -4.97 13.90
CA LYS A 108 -40.78 -4.28 15.05
C LYS A 108 -41.40 -2.89 15.22
N LYS A 109 -42.57 -2.81 15.84
CA LYS A 109 -43.16 -1.58 16.40
C LYS A 109 -42.36 -1.26 17.67
N GLY A 110 -41.75 -0.07 17.72
CA GLY A 110 -41.02 0.37 18.91
C GLY A 110 -39.81 1.29 18.68
N LEU A 111 -39.43 1.59 17.43
CA LEU A 111 -38.44 2.64 17.20
C LEU A 111 -39.09 4.02 17.41
N ILE A 112 -38.79 4.62 18.56
CA ILE A 112 -39.07 6.04 18.84
C ILE A 112 -37.82 6.83 18.47
N VAL A 113 -37.96 7.78 17.55
CA VAL A 113 -36.92 8.76 17.22
C VAL A 113 -37.14 9.97 18.12
N ARG A 114 -36.13 10.35 18.92
CA ARG A 114 -36.10 11.62 19.64
C ARG A 114 -34.80 12.35 19.36
N PHE A 115 -34.84 13.68 19.47
CA PHE A 115 -33.63 14.49 19.54
C PHE A 115 -33.01 14.40 20.94
N THR A 116 -31.68 14.42 21.02
CA THR A 116 -30.94 14.48 22.28
C THR A 116 -30.73 15.95 22.65
N ASP A 117 -30.97 16.31 23.90
CA ASP A 117 -30.81 17.69 24.40
C ASP A 117 -29.35 18.05 24.68
N THR A 118 -28.45 17.06 24.71
CA THR A 118 -27.00 17.22 24.88
C THR A 118 -26.25 16.76 23.64
N TYR A 119 -25.24 17.54 23.25
CA TYR A 119 -24.32 17.21 22.14
C TYR A 119 -23.59 15.91 22.44
N PRO A 120 -23.58 14.91 21.54
CA PRO A 120 -22.83 13.68 21.75
C PRO A 120 -21.32 13.95 21.65
N GLU A 121 -20.56 13.61 22.68
CA GLU A 121 -19.10 13.69 22.68
C GLU A 121 -18.47 12.77 21.61
N ILE A 122 -19.13 11.65 21.28
CA ILE A 122 -18.75 10.71 20.21
C ILE A 122 -20.01 10.27 19.47
N ILE A 123 -20.09 10.51 18.15
CA ILE A 123 -21.16 10.02 17.28
C ILE A 123 -20.81 8.61 16.80
N GLY A 124 -21.76 7.67 16.91
CA GLY A 124 -21.52 6.29 16.48
C GLY A 124 -20.59 5.53 17.43
N ASN A 125 -19.77 4.60 16.92
CA ASN A 125 -18.85 3.80 17.73
C ASN A 125 -17.43 4.39 17.77
N GLY A 126 -17.25 5.64 17.33
CA GLY A 126 -15.94 6.18 16.98
C GLY A 126 -15.52 5.82 15.56
N GLY A 127 -14.44 6.44 15.10
CA GLY A 127 -13.80 6.28 13.80
C GLY A 127 -12.33 6.72 13.89
N ASP A 128 -11.62 6.80 12.76
CA ASP A 128 -10.17 7.06 12.72
C ASP A 128 -9.77 8.41 13.37
N GLU A 129 -10.70 9.36 13.51
CA GLU A 129 -10.47 10.66 14.15
C GLU A 129 -10.79 10.69 15.66
N CYS A 130 -11.19 9.57 16.26
CA CYS A 130 -11.48 9.51 17.69
C CYS A 130 -10.29 8.94 18.48
N ASP A 131 -9.75 9.71 19.43
CA ASP A 131 -8.62 9.30 20.28
C ASP A 131 -8.96 8.11 21.21
N ILE A 132 -10.26 7.80 21.38
CA ILE A 132 -10.73 6.70 22.23
C ILE A 132 -10.97 5.45 21.35
N PRO A 133 -10.37 4.29 21.65
CA PRO A 133 -10.55 3.08 20.86
C PRO A 133 -12.02 2.65 20.74
N THR A 134 -12.44 2.21 19.55
CA THR A 134 -13.79 1.68 19.25
C THR A 134 -14.26 0.64 20.27
N LEU A 135 -13.35 -0.21 20.74
CA LEU A 135 -13.63 -1.22 21.76
C LEU A 135 -14.06 -0.60 23.09
N GLU A 136 -13.36 0.44 23.57
CA GLU A 136 -13.70 1.14 24.81
C GLU A 136 -15.01 1.92 24.68
N ILE A 137 -15.28 2.52 23.52
CA ILE A 137 -16.57 3.17 23.21
C ILE A 137 -17.72 2.15 23.27
N SER A 138 -17.51 0.96 22.69
CA SER A 138 -18.49 -0.13 22.70
C SER A 138 -18.78 -0.64 24.12
N LYS A 139 -17.73 -0.75 24.96
CA LYS A 139 -17.87 -1.11 26.38
C LYS A 139 -18.60 -0.05 27.17
N ARG A 140 -18.32 1.25 26.95
CA ARG A 140 -19.04 2.37 27.58
C ARG A 140 -20.52 2.45 27.18
N LYS A 141 -20.87 2.01 25.96
CA LYS A 141 -22.27 1.93 25.52
C LYS A 141 -23.05 0.77 26.14
N ARG A 142 -22.41 -0.36 26.44
CA ARG A 142 -23.06 -1.55 27.02
C ARG A 142 -23.87 -1.26 28.29
N PRO A 143 -23.35 -0.55 29.32
CA PRO A 143 -24.13 -0.25 30.53
C PRO A 143 -25.23 0.79 30.28
N ARG A 144 -25.05 1.71 29.31
CA ARG A 144 -26.05 2.74 29.00
C ARG A 144 -27.30 2.17 28.31
N ALA A 145 -27.22 0.96 27.75
CA ALA A 145 -28.36 0.29 27.13
C ALA A 145 -29.32 -0.39 28.12
N GLN A 146 -29.00 -0.47 29.42
CA GLN A 146 -29.83 -1.20 30.40
C GLN A 146 -30.64 -0.35 31.37
N THR A 147 -30.60 0.99 31.29
CA THR A 147 -31.59 1.81 32.01
C THR A 147 -32.82 2.00 31.14
N VAL A 148 -33.69 0.98 31.11
CA VAL A 148 -35.10 1.18 30.76
C VAL A 148 -35.71 1.94 31.93
N ALA A 149 -35.64 3.27 31.86
CA ALA A 149 -36.31 4.13 32.81
C ALA A 149 -37.82 3.92 32.68
N THR A 150 -38.40 3.34 33.73
CA THR A 150 -39.83 3.29 34.05
C THR A 150 -40.50 4.63 33.74
N ALA A 151 -41.43 4.61 32.78
CA ALA A 151 -42.31 5.74 32.53
C ALA A 151 -43.29 5.93 33.72
N PRO A 152 -43.65 7.16 34.11
CA PRO A 152 -44.50 7.40 35.27
C PRO A 152 -45.94 6.96 34.98
N ALA A 153 -46.54 6.33 35.99
CA ALA A 153 -47.93 5.88 36.00
C ALA A 153 -48.90 7.04 35.81
N ARG A 154 -49.85 6.88 34.88
CA ARG A 154 -51.11 7.65 34.88
C ARG A 154 -52.13 6.90 35.74
N PRO A 155 -52.84 7.59 36.65
CA PRO A 155 -53.80 6.99 37.55
C PRO A 155 -55.16 6.80 36.87
N GLY A 156 -55.85 5.72 37.23
CA GLY A 156 -57.25 5.46 36.86
C GLY A 156 -57.41 4.26 35.94
N ASP A 157 -57.46 3.07 36.52
CA ASP A 157 -58.72 2.33 36.59
C ASP A 157 -58.59 1.17 37.57
N ALA A 158 -59.25 1.35 38.71
CA ALA A 158 -59.48 0.33 39.71
C ALA A 158 -60.74 -0.43 39.34
N ALA A 159 -60.63 -1.74 39.12
CA ALA A 159 -61.71 -2.72 39.27
C ALA A 159 -61.07 -4.11 39.20
N GLY A 160 -60.81 -4.75 40.35
CA GLY A 160 -61.61 -5.89 40.84
C GLY A 160 -61.06 -7.22 40.29
N GLY A 161 -60.87 -8.30 41.03
CA GLY A 161 -61.07 -8.69 42.42
C GLY A 161 -60.25 -9.98 42.61
N SER A 162 -59.60 -10.17 43.75
CA SER A 162 -60.07 -11.04 44.86
C SER A 162 -60.44 -12.47 44.47
N SER A 163 -59.64 -13.45 44.90
CA SER A 163 -60.04 -14.52 45.85
C SER A 163 -58.91 -15.55 46.00
N GLN A 164 -58.31 -15.65 47.18
CA GLN A 164 -58.56 -16.68 48.23
C GLN A 164 -57.60 -17.87 48.08
N LYS A 165 -56.66 -18.04 49.02
CA LYS A 165 -56.76 -18.86 50.27
C LYS A 165 -56.90 -20.34 49.93
N SER A 166 -56.19 -21.31 50.50
CA SER A 166 -55.76 -21.58 51.89
C SER A 166 -55.08 -22.97 51.84
N HIS A 167 -53.89 -23.21 52.41
CA HIS A 167 -53.62 -23.53 53.84
C HIS A 167 -53.56 -25.04 54.12
N LEU A 168 -52.61 -25.39 55.01
CA LEU A 168 -52.44 -26.60 55.84
C LEU A 168 -51.64 -27.76 55.22
N GLU A 169 -50.41 -28.03 55.66
CA GLU A 169 -50.01 -28.60 56.97
C GLU A 169 -50.51 -30.04 57.17
N ALA A 170 -49.58 -31.01 57.23
CA ALA A 170 -49.37 -31.87 58.41
C ALA A 170 -48.39 -33.02 58.10
N GLN A 171 -47.37 -33.12 58.97
CA GLN A 171 -46.84 -34.35 59.60
C GLN A 171 -46.19 -35.43 58.69
N ALA A 172 -44.89 -35.68 58.75
CA ALA A 172 -44.13 -36.32 59.85
C ALA A 172 -44.57 -37.75 60.20
N ARG A 173 -43.94 -38.73 59.54
CA ARG A 173 -43.68 -40.15 59.94
C ARG A 173 -42.91 -40.77 58.74
N GLY A 174 -41.65 -41.18 58.83
CA GLY A 174 -41.16 -42.27 59.67
C GLY A 174 -41.42 -43.60 58.96
N GLY A 175 -40.53 -44.02 58.04
CA GLY A 175 -40.64 -45.31 57.34
C GLY A 175 -39.51 -45.53 56.31
N ALA A 176 -38.86 -46.67 56.45
CA ALA A 176 -37.66 -47.18 55.77
C ALA A 176 -37.40 -46.80 54.30
N PHE A 177 -36.12 -46.55 54.02
CA PHE A 177 -35.51 -46.30 52.72
C PHE A 177 -35.56 -47.56 51.84
N GLU A 178 -36.48 -47.60 50.86
CA GLU A 178 -36.34 -48.44 49.67
C GLU A 178 -36.05 -47.54 48.46
N PRO A 179 -34.91 -47.73 47.75
CA PRO A 179 -34.55 -46.89 46.62
C PRO A 179 -35.47 -47.17 45.43
N GLY A 180 -36.37 -46.22 45.16
CA GLY A 180 -37.20 -46.19 43.95
C GLY A 180 -36.34 -46.14 42.67
N SER A 181 -36.84 -46.80 41.62
CA SER A 181 -36.14 -46.99 40.35
C SER A 181 -35.75 -45.67 39.67
N LEU A 182 -34.53 -45.66 39.12
CA LEU A 182 -33.89 -44.55 38.43
C LEU A 182 -34.75 -44.07 37.23
N ARG A 183 -35.56 -43.02 37.44
CA ARG A 183 -36.21 -42.29 36.34
C ARG A 183 -35.19 -41.37 35.68
N ARG A 184 -34.94 -41.65 34.41
CA ARG A 184 -34.12 -40.88 33.45
C ARG A 184 -34.45 -39.39 33.50
N THR A 185 -33.48 -38.57 33.88
CA THR A 185 -33.58 -37.11 33.91
C THR A 185 -33.59 -36.56 32.47
N GLN A 186 -34.75 -36.10 32.02
CA GLN A 186 -34.91 -35.40 30.75
C GLN A 186 -34.35 -33.98 30.89
N THR A 187 -33.35 -33.68 30.07
CA THR A 187 -32.70 -32.37 29.95
C THR A 187 -33.66 -31.38 29.27
N GLY A 188 -34.28 -30.50 30.05
CA GLY A 188 -35.15 -29.44 29.54
C GLY A 188 -35.10 -28.22 30.44
N TYR A 189 -34.29 -27.24 30.05
CA TYR A 189 -34.20 -25.90 30.65
C TYR A 189 -35.57 -25.20 30.58
N VAL A 190 -36.22 -24.98 31.73
CA VAL A 190 -37.28 -23.98 31.86
C VAL A 190 -36.83 -22.90 32.84
N ALA A 191 -36.81 -21.68 32.33
CA ALA A 191 -36.41 -20.47 33.03
C ALA A 191 -37.48 -20.09 34.07
N ASN A 192 -37.24 -20.43 35.33
CA ASN A 192 -38.02 -19.88 36.43
C ASN A 192 -37.39 -18.57 36.90
N SER A 193 -37.96 -17.48 36.42
CA SER A 193 -37.99 -16.19 37.10
C SER A 193 -38.72 -16.35 38.43
N ASN A 194 -37.98 -16.35 39.54
CA ASN A 194 -38.40 -15.90 40.87
C ASN A 194 -37.21 -16.08 41.84
N ALA A 195 -36.27 -15.15 41.79
CA ALA A 195 -35.27 -14.98 42.84
C ALA A 195 -35.80 -13.93 43.84
N PRO A 196 -35.94 -14.25 45.14
CA PRO A 196 -36.26 -13.28 46.17
C PRO A 196 -35.00 -12.52 46.64
N GLU A 197 -35.04 -11.19 46.57
CA GLU A 197 -34.30 -10.26 47.44
C GLU A 197 -35.05 -10.19 48.80
N PRO A 198 -34.39 -10.07 49.99
CA PRO A 198 -33.35 -9.09 50.36
C PRO A 198 -32.17 -9.76 51.13
N ALA A 199 -31.07 -9.13 51.58
CA ALA A 199 -30.90 -7.84 52.23
C ALA A 199 -29.43 -7.34 52.19
N ARG A 200 -29.32 -6.02 52.33
CA ARG A 200 -28.10 -5.19 52.46
C ARG A 200 -27.23 -5.57 53.67
N SER A 201 -25.90 -5.64 53.49
CA SER A 201 -24.90 -5.00 54.38
C SER A 201 -23.48 -5.05 53.79
N THR A 202 -22.98 -3.86 53.46
CA THR A 202 -21.66 -3.27 53.77
C THR A 202 -20.45 -4.16 54.16
N THR A 203 -19.35 -3.90 53.42
CA THR A 203 -17.92 -3.92 53.82
C THR A 203 -17.31 -5.22 54.35
N GLY A 204 -16.59 -5.93 53.47
CA GLY A 204 -15.61 -6.95 53.83
C GLY A 204 -14.86 -7.44 52.60
N LYS A 205 -13.62 -6.95 52.42
CA LYS A 205 -12.67 -7.49 51.45
C LYS A 205 -12.35 -8.95 51.83
N TYR A 206 -12.31 -9.83 50.83
CA TYR A 206 -11.89 -11.24 50.94
C TYR A 206 -12.76 -12.13 51.84
N LEU A 207 -13.72 -12.87 51.26
CA LEU A 207 -13.92 -14.27 51.59
C LEU A 207 -14.79 -14.98 50.55
N GLY A 208 -14.47 -16.25 50.31
CA GLY A 208 -15.01 -17.07 49.25
C GLY A 208 -16.49 -17.47 49.40
N SER A 209 -16.95 -18.08 48.31
CA SER A 209 -18.25 -18.75 48.16
C SER A 209 -18.52 -19.77 49.28
N PRO A 210 -19.80 -19.99 49.61
CA PRO A 210 -20.22 -20.55 50.88
C PRO A 210 -19.80 -22.02 51.05
N ALA A 211 -19.44 -22.33 52.29
CA ALA A 211 -19.04 -23.62 52.80
C ALA A 211 -20.09 -24.71 52.52
N VAL A 212 -19.82 -25.54 51.51
CA VAL A 212 -20.19 -26.96 51.53
C VAL A 212 -18.89 -27.69 51.88
N GLY A 213 -18.87 -28.38 53.02
CA GLY A 213 -17.67 -29.02 53.58
C GLY A 213 -16.97 -29.91 52.55
N HIS A 214 -15.90 -29.38 51.96
CA HIS A 214 -15.07 -30.11 51.00
C HIS A 214 -14.02 -30.89 51.78
N ASP A 215 -14.25 -32.18 51.95
CA ASP A 215 -13.28 -33.09 52.54
C ASP A 215 -12.04 -33.17 51.64
N GLU A 216 -10.92 -32.55 52.06
CA GLU A 216 -9.66 -32.50 51.30
C GLU A 216 -9.10 -33.90 51.00
N ARG A 217 -9.50 -34.92 51.76
CA ARG A 217 -9.04 -36.30 51.62
C ARG A 217 -9.68 -37.07 50.47
N ARG A 218 -10.61 -36.48 49.70
CA ARG A 218 -11.35 -37.17 48.62
C ARG A 218 -11.13 -36.59 47.21
N ARG A 219 -10.04 -35.87 46.96
CA ARG A 219 -9.69 -35.45 45.59
C ARG A 219 -9.24 -36.66 44.78
N SER A 220 -9.79 -36.82 43.57
CA SER A 220 -9.38 -37.89 42.67
C SER A 220 -7.96 -37.62 42.12
N PHE A 221 -7.18 -38.66 41.80
CA PHE A 221 -5.83 -38.52 41.26
C PHE A 221 -5.79 -37.63 40.00
N ILE A 222 -6.82 -37.73 39.15
CA ILE A 222 -6.99 -36.89 37.95
C ILE A 222 -7.17 -35.42 38.34
N GLU A 223 -7.97 -35.14 39.36
CA GLU A 223 -8.21 -33.77 39.83
C GLU A 223 -6.95 -33.14 40.43
N ILE A 224 -6.14 -33.92 41.16
CA ILE A 224 -4.84 -33.48 41.68
C ILE A 224 -3.90 -33.15 40.52
N HIS A 225 -3.78 -34.04 39.54
CA HIS A 225 -2.89 -33.84 38.40
C HIS A 225 -3.32 -32.66 37.50
N GLN A 226 -4.64 -32.48 37.31
CA GLN A 226 -5.17 -31.32 36.60
C GLN A 226 -4.96 -30.01 37.36
N ALA A 227 -5.04 -30.04 38.70
CA ALA A 227 -4.73 -28.88 39.54
C ALA A 227 -3.25 -28.53 39.49
N GLU A 228 -2.37 -29.54 39.54
CA GLU A 228 -0.92 -29.38 39.43
C GLU A 228 -0.50 -28.85 38.05
N MET A 229 -1.05 -29.40 36.96
CA MET A 229 -0.83 -28.88 35.61
C MET A 229 -1.31 -27.43 35.48
N ARG A 230 -2.48 -27.09 36.04
CA ARG A 230 -2.99 -25.71 36.02
C ARG A 230 -2.12 -24.75 36.83
N GLU A 231 -1.58 -25.18 37.97
CA GLU A 231 -0.66 -24.38 38.77
C GLU A 231 0.68 -24.18 38.04
N ALA A 232 1.20 -25.23 37.41
CA ALA A 232 2.41 -25.18 36.58
C ALA A 232 2.24 -24.24 35.37
N GLU A 233 1.12 -24.33 34.66
CA GLU A 233 0.76 -23.41 33.57
C GLU A 233 0.64 -21.97 34.07
N GLY A 234 0.01 -21.74 35.23
CA GLY A 234 -0.11 -20.42 35.84
C GLY A 234 1.25 -19.81 36.21
N ARG A 235 2.19 -20.62 36.73
CA ARG A 235 3.57 -20.19 37.00
C ARG A 235 4.35 -19.92 35.73
N ALA A 236 4.23 -20.78 34.71
CA ALA A 236 4.86 -20.58 33.41
C ALA A 236 4.39 -19.27 32.77
N PHE A 237 3.08 -18.99 32.82
CA PHE A 237 2.51 -17.72 32.34
C PHE A 237 3.05 -16.52 33.12
N ALA A 238 3.09 -16.57 34.45
CA ALA A 238 3.60 -15.49 35.27
C ALA A 238 5.11 -15.22 35.04
N ASN A 239 5.88 -16.25 34.70
CA ASN A 239 7.29 -16.14 34.33
C ASN A 239 7.47 -15.57 32.92
N ALA A 240 6.67 -16.02 31.94
CA ALA A 240 6.67 -15.50 30.58
C ALA A 240 6.27 -14.01 30.54
N VAL A 241 5.24 -13.62 31.29
CA VAL A 241 4.83 -12.21 31.42
C VAL A 241 5.94 -11.37 32.06
N ARG A 242 6.62 -11.88 33.10
CA ARG A 242 7.77 -11.19 33.72
C ARG A 242 8.96 -11.06 32.77
N ALA A 243 9.26 -12.11 32.00
CA ALA A 243 10.31 -12.08 30.99
C ALA A 243 10.00 -11.10 29.85
N ALA A 244 8.73 -11.04 29.41
CA ALA A 244 8.27 -10.13 28.36
C ALA A 244 8.17 -8.67 28.84
N SER A 245 7.91 -8.43 30.14
CA SER A 245 7.76 -7.08 30.70
C SER A 245 9.10 -6.40 31.04
N GLY A 246 10.24 -7.05 30.78
CA GLY A 246 11.56 -6.42 30.85
C GLY A 246 12.05 -5.99 32.24
N ASP A 247 11.36 -6.34 33.33
CA ASP A 247 11.76 -5.94 34.69
C ASP A 247 12.73 -6.97 35.30
N GLN A 248 14.02 -6.83 34.98
CA GLN A 248 15.10 -7.60 35.60
C GLN A 248 15.55 -7.05 36.98
N SER A 249 14.86 -6.06 37.56
CA SER A 249 15.37 -5.34 38.74
C SER A 249 15.00 -5.94 40.11
N LYS A 250 14.42 -7.15 40.17
CA LYS A 250 14.05 -7.81 41.45
C LYS A 250 14.58 -9.23 41.64
N ARG A 251 15.75 -9.53 41.09
CA ARG A 251 16.58 -10.65 41.55
C ARG A 251 17.73 -10.10 42.40
N GLU A 252 17.46 -9.76 43.66
CA GLU A 252 18.46 -9.63 44.75
C GLU A 252 17.81 -9.05 46.02
N ARG A 253 17.18 -9.90 46.83
CA ARG A 253 17.28 -9.86 48.30
C ARG A 253 16.58 -11.07 48.89
N GLY A 254 17.35 -11.84 49.64
CA GLY A 254 16.95 -13.13 50.16
C GLY A 254 15.84 -13.08 51.20
N ASP A 255 15.29 -14.26 51.44
CA ASP A 255 14.96 -14.65 52.80
C ASP A 255 15.43 -16.08 53.01
N SER A 256 16.06 -16.26 54.16
CA SER A 256 16.80 -17.43 54.58
C SER A 256 15.90 -18.34 55.41
N SER A 257 16.18 -19.65 55.36
CA SER A 257 15.80 -20.72 56.34
C SER A 257 14.58 -21.60 55.99
N PRO A 258 14.56 -22.87 56.45
CA PRO A 258 15.55 -23.92 56.17
C PRO A 258 14.88 -25.22 55.66
N PRO A 259 15.62 -26.14 55.02
CA PRO A 259 15.06 -27.36 54.44
C PRO A 259 14.97 -28.52 55.47
N PRO A 260 13.95 -29.41 55.38
CA PRO A 260 13.86 -30.64 56.16
C PRO A 260 14.70 -31.78 55.53
N PRO A 261 15.06 -32.81 56.33
CA PRO A 261 16.28 -33.59 56.12
C PRO A 261 16.11 -34.77 55.16
N GLU A 262 17.10 -34.95 54.30
CA GLU A 262 17.32 -36.19 53.54
C GLU A 262 18.20 -37.17 54.36
N PRO A 263 17.90 -38.48 54.36
CA PRO A 263 18.70 -39.48 55.02
C PRO A 263 19.95 -39.91 54.22
N GLU A 264 21.01 -40.04 54.99
CA GLU A 264 22.39 -40.44 54.74
C GLU A 264 22.64 -41.61 53.75
N THR A 265 23.54 -41.32 52.81
CA THR A 265 24.72 -42.07 52.29
C THR A 265 24.90 -43.56 52.63
N PRO A 266 25.48 -44.34 51.70
CA PRO A 266 26.93 -44.57 51.78
C PRO A 266 27.69 -44.49 50.43
N ILE A 267 28.62 -43.53 50.39
CA ILE A 267 30.04 -43.62 50.01
C ILE A 267 30.47 -44.81 49.12
N THR A 268 30.98 -44.53 47.91
CA THR A 268 32.17 -45.22 47.36
C THR A 268 32.95 -44.29 46.41
N ALA A 269 34.14 -43.90 46.88
CA ALA A 269 35.41 -43.60 46.22
C ALA A 269 35.48 -42.83 44.87
N SER A 270 36.16 -41.68 44.94
CA SER A 270 36.85 -40.96 43.87
C SER A 270 38.03 -41.75 43.27
N PRO A 271 38.50 -41.35 42.07
CA PRO A 271 39.89 -40.92 41.97
C PRO A 271 40.05 -39.58 41.24
N ASP A 272 40.72 -38.68 41.95
CA ASP A 272 41.86 -37.84 41.54
C ASP A 272 41.96 -37.14 40.17
N SER A 273 42.06 -35.81 40.32
CA SER A 273 43.16 -34.95 39.84
C SER A 273 43.31 -34.65 38.35
N ILE A 274 42.81 -33.47 37.93
CA ILE A 274 43.62 -32.52 37.15
C ILE A 274 43.47 -31.12 37.76
N GLN A 275 44.63 -30.58 38.10
CA GLN A 275 44.89 -29.40 38.90
C GLN A 275 44.98 -28.14 38.03
N PHE A 276 44.45 -27.04 38.58
CA PHE A 276 44.62 -25.61 38.30
C PHE A 276 45.66 -25.13 37.26
N PRO A 277 45.37 -24.00 36.60
CA PRO A 277 45.90 -22.76 37.15
C PRO A 277 44.86 -21.64 37.28
N GLN A 278 44.67 -21.18 38.52
CA GLN A 278 44.18 -19.85 38.86
C GLN A 278 45.30 -19.08 39.56
N VAL A 279 45.88 -18.08 38.88
CA VAL A 279 46.53 -16.85 39.41
C VAL A 279 46.63 -15.91 38.20
N GLY A 280 46.32 -14.62 38.20
CA GLY A 280 45.82 -13.73 39.22
C GLY A 280 45.25 -12.44 38.58
N SER A 281 44.75 -11.62 39.48
CA SER A 281 44.17 -10.28 39.37
C SER A 281 45.06 -9.18 38.76
N SER A 282 44.43 -8.30 37.95
CA SER A 282 44.62 -6.84 37.77
C SER A 282 46.03 -6.28 37.46
N PRO A 283 46.21 -5.08 36.82
CA PRO A 283 45.22 -4.03 36.57
C PRO A 283 45.25 -3.37 35.15
N GLN A 284 44.23 -2.56 34.95
CA GLN A 284 44.01 -1.50 33.96
C GLN A 284 45.22 -0.54 33.74
N PRO A 285 45.54 -0.21 32.48
CA PRO A 285 45.90 1.16 32.07
C PRO A 285 45.02 1.60 30.88
N SER A 286 44.17 2.62 30.99
CA SER A 286 44.46 4.05 30.80
C SER A 286 45.02 4.42 29.40
N HIS A 287 44.10 4.91 28.56
CA HIS A 287 44.21 5.87 27.45
C HIS A 287 45.05 5.54 26.19
N PRO A 288 44.40 5.53 25.00
CA PRO A 288 45.09 5.47 23.71
C PRO A 288 45.63 6.86 23.28
N PRO A 289 46.65 6.88 22.40
CA PRO A 289 47.49 8.06 22.17
C PRO A 289 46.81 9.12 21.31
N THR A 290 47.10 10.37 21.67
CA THR A 290 46.89 11.58 20.86
C THR A 290 48.25 12.01 20.29
N VAL A 291 48.19 12.89 19.27
CA VAL A 291 49.22 13.70 18.57
C VAL A 291 50.01 13.08 17.38
N PRO A 292 50.40 13.88 16.36
CA PRO A 292 50.11 15.32 16.12
C PRO A 292 49.74 15.76 14.68
N ALA A 293 49.10 16.93 14.63
CA ALA A 293 49.04 17.81 13.47
C ALA A 293 50.32 18.67 13.34
N ARG A 294 50.93 18.66 12.15
CA ARG A 294 51.85 19.63 11.51
C ARG A 294 51.85 19.23 10.03
N GLY A 295 51.82 20.06 9.00
CA GLY A 295 51.99 21.48 8.78
C GLY A 295 52.26 21.63 7.27
N LEU A 296 51.74 22.69 6.68
CA LEU A 296 51.80 23.05 5.26
C LEU A 296 53.23 23.06 4.68
N SER A 297 53.42 22.54 3.46
CA SER A 297 54.51 22.98 2.56
C SER A 297 54.25 22.65 1.07
N GLN A 298 54.02 23.73 0.32
CA GLN A 298 54.52 24.13 -1.01
C GLN A 298 54.44 23.18 -2.23
N LYS A 299 53.74 23.72 -3.26
CA LYS A 299 53.73 23.33 -4.68
C LYS A 299 54.98 23.85 -5.43
N PRO A 300 55.53 23.12 -6.42
CA PRO A 300 56.59 23.60 -7.32
C PRO A 300 56.07 24.28 -8.61
N HIS A 301 56.84 25.26 -9.10
CA HIS A 301 56.62 26.05 -10.33
C HIS A 301 57.54 25.60 -11.51
N LEU A 302 56.95 25.56 -12.71
CA LEU A 302 57.38 25.91 -14.11
C LEU A 302 58.82 25.69 -14.65
N PRO A 303 58.94 25.43 -15.98
CA PRO A 303 59.64 26.39 -16.87
C PRO A 303 59.05 26.59 -18.31
N PRO A 304 59.55 27.58 -19.10
CA PRO A 304 58.94 28.11 -20.35
C PRO A 304 59.84 28.04 -21.63
N ILE A 305 59.29 28.12 -22.87
CA ILE A 305 60.04 28.27 -24.16
C ILE A 305 59.22 29.08 -25.24
N PRO A 306 59.83 29.87 -26.17
CA PRO A 306 59.28 31.11 -26.77
C PRO A 306 59.02 31.13 -28.31
N ALA A 307 58.55 32.29 -28.82
CA ALA A 307 58.01 32.58 -30.17
C ALA A 307 59.01 33.20 -31.20
N PRO A 308 58.73 33.15 -32.53
CA PRO A 308 59.50 33.81 -33.60
C PRO A 308 58.77 34.98 -34.36
N PRO A 309 59.46 35.76 -35.24
CA PRO A 309 59.13 37.16 -35.61
C PRO A 309 58.61 37.40 -37.09
N PRO A 310 58.36 38.67 -37.54
CA PRO A 310 57.42 39.04 -38.63
C PRO A 310 58.01 39.76 -39.90
N HIS A 311 57.21 39.92 -40.97
CA HIS A 311 57.38 40.82 -42.16
C HIS A 311 55.98 41.25 -42.70
N ALA A 312 55.55 42.54 -42.82
CA ALA A 312 55.78 43.62 -43.83
C ALA A 312 55.27 43.26 -45.27
N GLN A 313 54.59 44.07 -46.12
CA GLN A 313 54.20 45.50 -46.25
C GLN A 313 53.32 45.72 -47.53
N ASN A 314 52.49 46.79 -47.56
CA ASN A 314 52.02 47.67 -48.70
C ASN A 314 51.09 47.13 -49.85
N ALA A 315 49.85 47.63 -50.07
CA ALA A 315 49.31 48.85 -50.77
C ALA A 315 49.36 48.77 -52.34
N PRO A 316 48.49 49.43 -53.20
CA PRO A 316 47.71 50.68 -53.05
C PRO A 316 46.30 50.69 -53.84
N PRO A 317 45.73 51.78 -54.47
CA PRO A 317 44.40 52.36 -54.11
C PRO A 317 43.42 52.81 -55.25
N LEU A 318 42.34 53.57 -54.89
CA LEU A 318 41.46 54.50 -55.70
C LEU A 318 40.33 53.84 -56.55
N GLN A 319 39.11 54.36 -56.86
CA GLN A 319 38.25 55.55 -56.63
C GLN A 319 36.84 55.23 -57.26
N LYS A 320 35.64 55.51 -56.66
CA LYS A 320 34.54 56.48 -57.05
C LYS A 320 34.20 56.61 -58.57
N PRO A 321 32.96 56.96 -59.08
CA PRO A 321 31.79 57.63 -58.45
C PRO A 321 30.32 57.27 -58.93
N TYR A 322 29.34 57.63 -58.08
CA TYR A 322 28.00 58.28 -58.25
C TYR A 322 27.10 58.28 -59.54
N THR A 323 25.78 58.05 -59.29
CA THR A 323 24.49 58.55 -59.93
C THR A 323 24.14 58.15 -61.38
N PRO A 324 22.85 57.94 -61.78
CA PRO A 324 21.74 58.93 -61.70
C PRO A 324 20.29 58.29 -61.60
N PRO A 325 19.15 58.81 -62.18
CA PRO A 325 17.99 59.23 -61.39
C PRO A 325 16.58 58.72 -61.85
N SER A 326 15.57 59.06 -61.03
CA SER A 326 14.18 59.51 -61.30
C SER A 326 13.39 59.09 -62.56
N GLN A 327 12.12 58.67 -62.36
CA GLN A 327 10.85 59.33 -62.79
C GLN A 327 9.70 58.36 -63.13
N HIS A 328 8.50 58.65 -62.57
CA HIS A 328 7.11 58.57 -63.12
C HIS A 328 6.65 57.29 -63.89
N SER A 329 5.43 56.74 -63.83
CA SER A 329 4.07 57.13 -63.40
C SER A 329 3.10 55.95 -63.73
N SER A 330 1.83 56.06 -63.29
CA SER A 330 0.57 55.46 -63.79
C SER A 330 0.18 53.99 -63.51
N SER A 331 -0.81 53.82 -62.60
CA SER A 331 -2.19 53.25 -62.76
C SER A 331 -2.58 52.40 -64.00
N PRO A 332 -3.77 51.73 -64.02
CA PRO A 332 -4.53 51.04 -62.96
C PRO A 332 -5.15 49.68 -63.42
N GLU A 333 -5.84 49.00 -62.50
CA GLU A 333 -7.06 48.15 -62.64
C GLU A 333 -7.28 47.26 -63.91
N ARG A 334 -7.38 45.93 -63.71
CA ARG A 334 -8.66 45.17 -63.89
C ARG A 334 -8.58 43.67 -63.59
N LEU A 335 -9.67 43.21 -62.97
CA LEU A 335 -10.18 41.85 -62.74
C LEU A 335 -10.04 40.82 -63.88
N LYS A 336 -9.77 39.55 -63.48
CA LYS A 336 -10.32 38.24 -63.97
C LYS A 336 -9.58 37.13 -63.19
N ARG A 337 -10.17 36.42 -62.22
CA ARG A 337 -11.16 35.30 -62.23
C ARG A 337 -10.72 34.04 -63.00
N VAL A 338 -10.83 32.89 -62.30
CA VAL A 338 -10.78 31.47 -62.74
C VAL A 338 -9.33 30.91 -62.86
N GLN A 339 -8.87 29.79 -62.29
CA GLN A 339 -9.47 28.50 -61.95
C GLN A 339 -8.62 27.73 -60.90
N LYS A 340 -9.31 26.88 -60.13
CA LYS A 340 -8.82 25.78 -59.27
C LYS A 340 -7.92 24.79 -60.04
N VAL A 341 -6.82 24.37 -59.42
CA VAL A 341 -6.27 23.00 -59.57
C VAL A 341 -5.88 22.51 -58.17
N GLU A 342 -6.55 21.44 -57.74
CA GLU A 342 -6.20 20.60 -56.60
C GLU A 342 -4.84 19.95 -56.83
N ASN A 343 -3.93 20.07 -55.86
CA ASN A 343 -2.87 19.08 -55.67
C ASN A 343 -2.80 18.70 -54.20
N SER A 344 -3.11 17.43 -53.96
CA SER A 344 -3.15 16.75 -52.67
C SER A 344 -1.80 16.75 -51.95
N PRO A 345 -1.75 16.92 -50.62
CA PRO A 345 -0.52 16.87 -49.85
C PRO A 345 -0.09 15.41 -49.59
N PRO A 346 1.15 15.01 -49.95
CA PRO A 346 1.67 13.69 -49.62
C PRO A 346 2.14 13.64 -48.16
N SER A 347 1.65 12.62 -47.46
CA SER A 347 2.26 12.06 -46.25
C SER A 347 3.68 11.58 -46.55
N LEU A 348 4.65 11.85 -45.68
CA LEU A 348 5.80 10.98 -45.43
C LEU A 348 6.58 11.42 -44.18
N TYR A 349 7.17 10.41 -43.56
CA TYR A 349 7.84 10.33 -42.28
C TYR A 349 9.30 10.79 -42.31
N SER A 350 9.85 10.96 -41.10
CA SER A 350 11.27 10.76 -40.69
C SER A 350 12.25 11.94 -40.84
N PRO A 351 13.42 11.90 -40.17
CA PRO A 351 13.63 11.75 -38.73
C PRO A 351 14.61 12.82 -38.18
N GLY A 352 14.90 12.76 -36.88
CA GLY A 352 15.70 13.73 -36.14
C GLY A 352 17.07 14.08 -36.71
N SER A 353 17.52 15.29 -36.40
CA SER A 353 18.93 15.66 -36.47
C SER A 353 19.35 16.35 -35.19
N ASN A 354 20.56 15.99 -34.78
CA ASN A 354 21.13 16.22 -33.48
C ASN A 354 21.46 17.70 -33.26
N PHE A 355 21.15 18.14 -32.05
CA PHE A 355 21.61 19.38 -31.44
C PHE A 355 23.13 19.30 -31.24
N ARG A 356 23.92 19.66 -32.25
CA ARG A 356 25.36 19.88 -32.10
C ARG A 356 25.64 21.38 -32.09
N GLN A 357 26.11 21.82 -30.93
CA GLN A 357 26.88 23.04 -30.73
C GLN A 357 27.97 23.18 -31.81
N PRO A 358 28.25 24.42 -32.21
CA PRO A 358 29.65 24.81 -32.25
C PRO A 358 29.86 26.16 -31.55
N PHE A 359 30.65 26.09 -30.49
CA PHE A 359 31.57 27.14 -30.12
C PHE A 359 32.54 27.41 -31.27
N ALA A 360 32.71 28.66 -31.67
CA ALA A 360 33.99 29.16 -32.18
C ALA A 360 34.02 30.69 -32.11
N LEU A 361 34.97 31.16 -31.30
CA LEU A 361 35.48 32.52 -31.29
C LEU A 361 36.06 32.89 -32.66
N SER A 362 35.99 34.18 -33.00
CA SER A 362 37.16 35.01 -33.37
C SER A 362 36.86 35.99 -34.52
N ARG A 363 37.07 37.27 -34.18
CA ARG A 363 37.69 38.35 -34.97
C ARG A 363 37.05 38.82 -36.29
N GLN A 364 36.59 40.08 -36.19
CA GLN A 364 36.95 41.23 -37.03
C GLN A 364 36.82 41.09 -38.56
N SER A 365 35.75 41.76 -39.02
CA SER A 365 35.77 42.86 -40.00
C SER A 365 36.03 42.60 -41.50
N THR A 366 35.25 43.38 -42.25
CA THR A 366 35.44 43.88 -43.63
C THR A 366 35.20 42.96 -44.84
N LYS A 367 33.92 42.98 -45.27
CA LYS A 367 33.40 43.47 -46.56
C LYS A 367 34.20 43.30 -47.87
N LEU A 368 33.49 42.66 -48.82
CA LEU A 368 33.28 42.96 -50.25
C LEU A 368 34.39 42.62 -51.27
N SER A 369 34.14 41.57 -52.07
CA SER A 369 34.15 41.56 -53.56
C SER A 369 33.53 40.23 -54.03
N GLU A 370 32.38 40.19 -54.70
CA GLU A 370 32.11 40.41 -56.14
C GLU A 370 32.32 39.17 -57.03
N TYR A 371 31.32 38.96 -57.90
CA TYR A 371 31.21 38.06 -59.05
C TYR A 371 30.81 36.59 -58.87
N GLY A 372 29.66 36.26 -59.48
CA GLY A 372 29.39 34.92 -60.01
C GLY A 372 28.00 34.39 -59.71
N THR A 373 27.01 34.75 -60.54
CA THR A 373 25.86 33.88 -60.81
C THR A 373 26.37 32.54 -61.35
N PRO A 374 25.80 31.40 -60.87
CA PRO A 374 24.66 30.86 -61.60
C PRO A 374 23.56 30.23 -60.73
N VAL A 375 22.38 30.30 -61.32
CA VAL A 375 21.16 29.49 -61.15
C VAL A 375 21.41 28.07 -60.63
N GLN A 376 20.92 27.73 -59.42
CA GLN A 376 20.21 26.48 -59.17
C GLN A 376 19.52 26.48 -57.79
N SER A 377 18.19 26.43 -57.86
CA SER A 377 17.26 25.70 -56.97
C SER A 377 17.85 25.07 -55.70
N GLN A 378 17.44 25.57 -54.53
CA GLN A 378 17.06 24.81 -53.30
C GLN A 378 17.12 25.72 -52.05
N GLN A 379 16.24 26.72 -51.93
CA GLN A 379 16.02 27.42 -50.65
C GLN A 379 14.54 27.84 -50.51
N ALA A 380 13.66 26.85 -50.32
CA ALA A 380 12.26 27.09 -49.93
C ALA A 380 11.97 26.73 -48.46
N ALA A 381 12.99 26.35 -47.67
CA ALA A 381 12.85 26.01 -46.25
C ALA A 381 13.12 27.19 -45.29
N SER A 382 13.72 28.29 -45.74
CA SER A 382 13.99 29.49 -44.92
C SER A 382 12.78 30.43 -44.79
N SER A 383 11.90 30.47 -45.79
CA SER A 383 10.78 31.43 -45.87
C SER A 383 9.75 31.29 -44.73
N PHE A 384 9.43 30.07 -44.29
CA PHE A 384 8.43 29.88 -43.23
C PHE A 384 8.92 30.33 -41.85
N GLN A 385 10.20 30.13 -41.53
CA GLN A 385 10.76 30.54 -40.25
C GLN A 385 10.82 32.08 -40.17
N ASP A 386 11.22 32.74 -41.25
CA ASP A 386 11.26 34.20 -41.32
C ASP A 386 9.86 34.82 -41.18
N VAL A 387 8.83 34.22 -41.78
CA VAL A 387 7.44 34.68 -41.63
C VAL A 387 6.94 34.52 -40.19
N VAL A 388 7.27 33.41 -39.52
CA VAL A 388 6.88 33.18 -38.11
C VAL A 388 7.62 34.13 -37.17
N VAL A 389 8.92 34.36 -37.40
CA VAL A 389 9.71 35.33 -36.63
C VAL A 389 9.19 36.74 -36.85
N ALA A 390 8.91 37.14 -38.09
CA ALA A 390 8.35 38.45 -38.40
C ALA A 390 6.98 38.66 -37.76
N ALA A 391 6.09 37.66 -37.79
CA ALA A 391 4.78 37.74 -37.14
C ALA A 391 4.90 37.84 -35.61
N SER A 392 5.91 37.19 -35.03
CA SER A 392 6.23 37.21 -33.61
C SER A 392 6.77 38.58 -33.16
N ASP A 393 7.68 39.14 -33.94
CA ASP A 393 8.24 40.46 -33.68
C ASP A 393 7.18 41.56 -33.90
N ASP A 394 6.30 41.42 -34.89
CA ASP A 394 5.17 42.32 -35.11
C ASP A 394 4.18 42.31 -33.92
N ALA A 395 3.86 41.14 -33.36
CA ALA A 395 3.02 41.04 -32.16
C ALA A 395 3.67 41.68 -30.92
N MET A 396 4.96 41.46 -30.73
CA MET A 396 5.73 42.06 -29.64
C MET A 396 5.80 43.59 -29.80
N ASN A 397 6.13 44.07 -30.99
CA ASN A 397 6.20 45.50 -31.30
C ASN A 397 4.84 46.19 -31.12
N ALA A 398 3.75 45.54 -31.51
CA ALA A 398 2.40 46.05 -31.27
C ALA A 398 2.11 46.19 -29.77
N PHE A 399 2.44 45.18 -28.96
CA PHE A 399 2.29 45.25 -27.50
C PHE A 399 3.10 46.41 -26.89
N VAL A 400 4.40 46.51 -27.24
CA VAL A 400 5.29 47.56 -26.74
C VAL A 400 4.78 48.94 -27.16
N THR A 401 4.39 49.11 -28.43
CA THR A 401 3.87 50.38 -28.95
C THR A 401 2.62 50.82 -28.20
N ARG A 402 1.68 49.91 -27.98
CA ARG A 402 0.40 50.20 -27.30
C ARG A 402 0.54 50.47 -25.80
N THR A 403 1.65 50.03 -25.18
CA THR A 403 1.91 50.22 -23.74
C THR A 403 2.99 51.25 -23.43
N ARG A 404 3.73 51.73 -24.45
CA ARG A 404 4.85 52.68 -24.30
C ARG A 404 4.48 53.98 -23.59
N HIS A 405 3.24 54.44 -23.74
CA HIS A 405 2.74 55.64 -23.06
C HIS A 405 2.80 55.54 -21.53
N LEU A 406 2.90 54.33 -20.97
CA LEU A 406 3.03 54.09 -19.53
C LEU A 406 4.47 54.20 -19.01
N PHE A 407 5.49 54.16 -19.88
CA PHE A 407 6.89 54.03 -19.44
C PHE A 407 7.37 55.25 -18.68
N GLU A 408 6.94 56.45 -19.10
CA GLU A 408 7.29 57.68 -18.39
C GLU A 408 6.63 57.74 -17.01
N LEU A 409 5.41 57.21 -16.87
CA LEU A 409 4.75 57.08 -15.58
C LEU A 409 5.52 56.11 -14.66
N PHE A 410 6.00 54.98 -15.20
CA PHE A 410 6.82 54.03 -14.46
C PHE A 410 8.13 54.65 -14.00
N ARG A 411 8.81 55.41 -14.87
CA ARG A 411 10.05 56.13 -14.56
C ARG A 411 9.85 57.13 -13.43
N LEU A 412 8.87 58.03 -13.56
CA LEU A 412 8.57 59.06 -12.57
C LEU A 412 8.23 58.45 -11.20
N HIS A 413 7.44 57.38 -11.17
CA HIS A 413 7.08 56.75 -9.92
C HIS A 413 8.26 55.95 -9.31
N ALA A 414 9.03 55.22 -10.11
CA ALA A 414 10.22 54.52 -9.62
C ALA A 414 11.21 55.50 -8.98
N GLU A 415 11.53 56.61 -9.66
CA GLU A 415 12.45 57.65 -9.17
C GLU A 415 11.95 58.34 -7.90
N SER A 416 10.63 58.45 -7.70
CA SER A 416 10.06 59.01 -6.47
C SER A 416 10.32 58.16 -5.22
N VAL A 417 10.58 56.86 -5.39
CA VAL A 417 10.86 55.91 -4.30
C VAL A 417 12.36 55.62 -4.19
N ARG A 418 13.01 55.31 -5.32
CA ARG A 418 14.43 54.98 -5.41
C ARG A 418 15.00 55.44 -6.75
N PRO A 419 16.12 56.18 -6.78
CA PRO A 419 16.78 56.54 -8.05
C PRO A 419 17.11 55.27 -8.84
N LEU A 420 16.65 55.18 -10.09
CA LEU A 420 16.87 54.00 -10.96
C LEU A 420 18.36 53.68 -11.13
N ILE A 421 19.20 54.72 -11.15
CA ILE A 421 20.66 54.61 -11.24
C ILE A 421 21.32 53.93 -10.03
N SER A 422 20.61 53.82 -8.90
CA SER A 422 21.08 53.12 -7.70
C SER A 422 20.70 51.63 -7.70
N SER A 423 19.90 51.17 -8.67
CA SER A 423 19.45 49.79 -8.78
C SER A 423 20.47 48.94 -9.51
N THR A 424 20.71 47.73 -9.01
CA THR A 424 21.58 46.76 -9.68
C THR A 424 20.83 46.07 -10.81
N PRO A 425 21.51 45.55 -11.85
CA PRO A 425 20.89 44.69 -12.86
C PRO A 425 20.11 43.51 -12.23
N HIS A 426 20.65 42.94 -11.15
CA HIS A 426 20.01 41.91 -10.35
C HIS A 426 18.64 42.34 -9.75
N ASP A 427 18.58 43.51 -9.11
CA ASP A 427 17.36 44.06 -8.52
C ASP A 427 16.29 44.32 -9.60
N LEU A 428 16.71 44.85 -10.75
CA LEU A 428 15.84 45.13 -11.90
C LEU A 428 15.29 43.84 -12.51
N ALA A 429 16.13 42.82 -12.67
CA ALA A 429 15.72 41.51 -13.18
C ALA A 429 14.69 40.83 -12.27
N ARG A 430 14.88 40.88 -10.95
CA ARG A 430 13.89 40.37 -9.97
C ARG A 430 12.57 41.12 -10.05
N ALA A 431 12.60 42.44 -10.04
CA ALA A 431 11.41 43.26 -10.13
C ALA A 431 10.66 43.03 -11.46
N ALA A 432 11.39 42.90 -12.56
CA ALA A 432 10.80 42.63 -13.87
C ALA A 432 10.09 41.28 -13.91
N LEU A 433 10.71 40.24 -13.36
CA LEU A 433 10.14 38.91 -13.30
C LEU A 433 8.91 38.84 -12.39
N TRP A 434 8.95 39.54 -11.25
CA TRP A 434 7.80 39.72 -10.36
C TRP A 434 6.60 40.33 -11.08
N TRP A 435 6.80 41.44 -11.79
CA TRP A 435 5.73 42.12 -12.51
C TRP A 435 5.24 41.32 -13.72
N PHE A 436 6.14 40.67 -14.45
CA PHE A 436 5.77 39.77 -15.53
C PHE A 436 4.87 38.62 -15.04
N LEU A 437 5.23 37.97 -13.94
CA LEU A 437 4.43 36.88 -13.37
C LEU A 437 3.09 37.38 -12.84
N THR A 438 3.08 38.54 -12.17
CA THR A 438 1.85 39.18 -11.68
C THR A 438 0.90 39.51 -12.82
N GLY A 439 1.39 40.22 -13.85
CA GLY A 439 0.61 40.60 -15.01
C GLY A 439 0.13 39.40 -15.81
N ARG A 440 0.99 38.40 -16.03
CA ARG A 440 0.61 37.16 -16.72
C ARG A 440 -0.51 36.43 -15.98
N THR A 441 -0.38 36.23 -14.68
CA THR A 441 -1.39 35.52 -13.89
C THR A 441 -2.71 36.28 -13.84
N ALA A 442 -2.67 37.61 -13.68
CA ALA A 442 -3.87 38.45 -13.73
C ALA A 442 -4.57 38.38 -15.10
N LEU A 443 -3.80 38.43 -16.19
CA LEU A 443 -4.34 38.32 -17.54
C LEU A 443 -4.97 36.94 -17.81
N GLU A 444 -4.31 35.86 -17.37
CA GLU A 444 -4.84 34.50 -17.50
C GLU A 444 -6.20 34.35 -16.81
N VAL A 445 -6.36 34.94 -15.61
CA VAL A 445 -7.65 34.96 -14.89
C VAL A 445 -8.68 35.80 -15.67
N ALA A 446 -8.33 37.01 -16.09
CA ALA A 446 -9.23 37.92 -16.81
C ALA A 446 -9.73 37.38 -18.16
N VAL A 447 -8.89 36.62 -18.87
CA VAL A 447 -9.26 35.97 -20.15
C VAL A 447 -10.15 34.75 -19.92
N ARG A 448 -9.99 34.04 -18.79
CA ARG A 448 -10.84 32.90 -18.43
C ARG A 448 -12.21 33.34 -17.91
N GLU A 449 -12.27 34.47 -17.22
CA GLU A 449 -13.53 35.03 -16.77
C GLU A 449 -14.39 35.46 -17.98
N ARG A 450 -15.62 34.95 -18.03
CA ARG A 450 -16.64 35.31 -19.02
C ARG A 450 -17.64 36.25 -18.34
N PRO A 451 -17.35 37.57 -18.30
CA PRO A 451 -18.27 38.52 -17.71
C PRO A 451 -19.61 38.46 -18.45
N ASN A 452 -20.71 38.50 -17.68
CA ASN A 452 -22.08 38.36 -18.17
C ASN A 452 -22.95 39.58 -17.84
N THR A 453 -22.45 40.50 -17.02
CA THR A 453 -23.08 41.78 -16.73
C THR A 453 -22.18 42.93 -17.18
N PRO A 454 -22.73 44.07 -17.61
CA PRO A 454 -21.94 45.24 -18.00
C PRO A 454 -20.97 45.71 -16.90
N GLU A 455 -21.35 45.55 -15.63
CA GLU A 455 -20.49 45.86 -14.49
C GLU A 455 -19.29 44.89 -14.40
N SER A 456 -19.54 43.59 -14.59
CA SER A 456 -18.48 42.58 -14.62
C SER A 456 -17.56 42.77 -15.83
N GLU A 457 -18.08 43.23 -16.96
CA GLU A 457 -17.30 43.56 -18.16
C GLU A 457 -16.36 44.72 -17.88
N ARG A 458 -16.86 45.83 -17.35
CA ARG A 458 -16.02 46.99 -16.96
C ARG A 458 -14.96 46.59 -15.95
N LYS A 459 -15.30 45.78 -14.94
CA LYS A 459 -14.32 45.29 -13.96
C LYS A 459 -13.25 44.43 -14.63
N ASN A 460 -13.63 43.53 -15.53
CA ASN A 460 -12.70 42.67 -16.26
C ASN A 460 -11.76 43.51 -17.15
N GLU A 461 -12.28 44.55 -17.80
CA GLU A 461 -11.46 45.50 -18.56
C GLU A 461 -10.41 46.20 -17.70
N MET A 462 -10.77 46.64 -16.49
CA MET A 462 -9.81 47.23 -15.54
C MET A 462 -8.72 46.24 -15.12
N VAL A 463 -9.08 44.96 -14.88
CA VAL A 463 -8.12 43.91 -14.56
C VAL A 463 -7.17 43.66 -15.74
N LYS A 464 -7.68 43.63 -16.98
CA LYS A 464 -6.84 43.50 -18.19
C LYS A 464 -5.88 44.68 -18.34
N GLN A 465 -6.35 45.91 -18.15
CA GLN A 465 -5.51 47.11 -18.21
C GLN A 465 -4.38 47.04 -17.18
N GLN A 466 -4.67 46.64 -15.94
CA GLN A 466 -3.66 46.43 -14.91
C GLN A 466 -2.66 45.33 -15.31
N ALA A 467 -3.16 44.21 -15.84
CA ALA A 467 -2.31 43.11 -16.28
C ALA A 467 -1.37 43.52 -17.43
N TYR A 468 -1.83 44.32 -18.39
CA TYR A 468 -0.98 44.89 -19.44
C TYR A 468 0.06 45.84 -18.87
N ALA A 469 -0.31 46.70 -17.92
CA ALA A 469 0.62 47.60 -17.25
C ALA A 469 1.72 46.80 -16.53
N ASP A 470 1.38 45.72 -15.81
CA ASP A 470 2.37 44.91 -15.10
C ASP A 470 3.30 44.14 -16.04
N LEU A 471 2.79 43.60 -17.16
CA LEU A 471 3.63 43.02 -18.21
C LEU A 471 4.57 44.07 -18.84
N ALA A 472 4.07 45.29 -19.05
CA ALA A 472 4.84 46.40 -19.58
C ALA A 472 5.93 46.87 -18.60
N LYS A 473 5.69 46.85 -17.28
CA LYS A 473 6.73 47.09 -16.26
C LYS A 473 7.87 46.09 -16.38
N GLY A 474 7.54 44.81 -16.56
CA GLY A 474 8.53 43.74 -16.75
C GLY A 474 9.43 43.97 -17.98
N TYR A 475 8.83 44.37 -19.10
CA TYR A 475 9.57 44.74 -20.31
C TYR A 475 10.45 45.98 -20.10
N TRP A 476 9.86 47.07 -19.62
CA TRP A 476 10.52 48.36 -19.44
C TRP A 476 11.74 48.26 -18.51
N LEU A 477 11.62 47.55 -17.38
CA LEU A 477 12.72 47.38 -16.44
C LEU A 477 13.95 46.70 -17.06
N LEU A 478 13.74 45.75 -17.98
CA LEU A 478 14.81 44.93 -18.56
C LEU A 478 15.36 45.48 -19.87
N GLU A 479 14.49 45.91 -20.78
CA GLU A 479 14.88 46.29 -22.13
C GLU A 479 15.25 47.77 -22.24
N GLU A 480 14.70 48.64 -21.40
CA GLU A 480 15.02 50.08 -21.38
C GLU A 480 15.97 50.39 -20.22
N VAL A 481 15.53 50.18 -18.96
CA VAL A 481 16.28 50.63 -17.77
C VAL A 481 17.57 49.85 -17.55
N MET A 482 17.49 48.51 -17.53
CA MET A 482 18.68 47.67 -17.29
C MET A 482 19.68 47.79 -18.44
N SER A 483 19.20 47.82 -19.69
CA SER A 483 20.02 48.06 -20.88
C SER A 483 20.80 49.37 -20.77
N ASP A 484 20.14 50.47 -20.36
CA ASP A 484 20.79 51.77 -20.16
C ASP A 484 21.86 51.74 -19.06
N ILE A 485 21.57 51.07 -17.93
CA ILE A 485 22.52 50.96 -16.82
C ILE A 485 23.76 50.14 -17.24
N VAL A 486 23.57 49.04 -17.96
CA VAL A 486 24.68 48.21 -18.49
C VAL A 486 25.46 48.97 -19.57
N ALA A 487 24.78 49.63 -20.51
CA ALA A 487 25.40 50.40 -21.59
C ALA A 487 26.18 51.61 -21.07
N SER A 488 25.74 52.22 -19.97
CA SER A 488 26.47 53.30 -19.31
C SER A 488 27.78 52.87 -18.64
N GLY A 489 28.07 51.57 -18.58
CA GLY A 489 29.29 51.00 -17.99
C GLY A 489 29.36 51.10 -16.47
N ARG A 490 28.25 51.48 -15.80
CA ARG A 490 28.22 51.74 -14.34
C ARG A 490 28.03 50.49 -13.48
N SER A 491 27.60 49.37 -14.08
CA SER A 491 27.43 48.09 -13.39
C SER A 491 28.02 46.96 -14.23
N ALA A 492 28.55 45.93 -13.57
CA ALA A 492 29.06 44.76 -14.25
C ALA A 492 27.91 43.98 -14.92
N ILE A 493 28.23 43.25 -15.99
CA ILE A 493 27.29 42.32 -16.60
C ILE A 493 27.03 41.21 -15.60
N ASP A 494 25.81 41.19 -15.06
CA ASP A 494 25.32 40.10 -14.22
C ASP A 494 24.76 39.00 -15.13
N ASN A 495 25.46 37.86 -15.17
CA ASN A 495 25.07 36.71 -15.98
C ASN A 495 23.67 36.18 -15.64
N GLU A 496 23.26 36.29 -14.37
CA GLU A 496 21.96 35.83 -13.92
C GLU A 496 20.86 36.80 -14.37
N ALA A 497 21.08 38.10 -14.20
CA ALA A 497 20.17 39.13 -14.71
C ALA A 497 20.00 39.06 -16.24
N GLU A 498 21.09 38.78 -16.96
CA GLU A 498 21.08 38.55 -18.40
C GLU A 498 20.26 37.31 -18.80
N ALA A 499 20.43 36.20 -18.07
CA ALA A 499 19.63 34.99 -18.28
C ALA A 499 18.13 35.24 -18.02
N VAL A 500 17.80 36.02 -16.99
CA VAL A 500 16.42 36.46 -16.72
C VAL A 500 15.90 37.32 -17.86
N ARG A 501 16.68 38.29 -18.36
CA ARG A 501 16.28 39.13 -19.50
C ARG A 501 15.92 38.29 -20.72
N ALA A 502 16.83 37.43 -21.15
CA ALA A 502 16.62 36.57 -22.31
C ALA A 502 15.38 35.68 -22.15
N THR A 503 15.19 35.09 -20.97
CA THR A 503 14.07 34.17 -20.70
C THR A 503 12.73 34.91 -20.62
N LEU A 504 12.69 36.08 -19.99
CA LEU A 504 11.48 36.90 -19.86
C LEU A 504 11.06 37.46 -21.22
N VAL A 505 11.99 38.02 -22.00
CA VAL A 505 11.69 38.55 -23.34
C VAL A 505 11.15 37.45 -24.25
N SER A 506 11.75 36.26 -24.22
CA SER A 506 11.24 35.09 -24.95
C SER A 506 9.82 34.71 -24.51
N SER A 507 9.55 34.72 -23.20
CA SER A 507 8.25 34.38 -22.63
C SER A 507 7.18 35.42 -22.95
N LEU A 508 7.52 36.71 -22.86
CA LEU A 508 6.64 37.81 -23.22
C LEU A 508 6.32 37.79 -24.72
N ARG A 509 7.29 37.51 -25.58
CA ARG A 509 7.06 37.36 -27.03
C ARG A 509 6.07 36.23 -27.34
N LYS A 510 6.20 35.07 -26.70
CA LYS A 510 5.21 33.98 -26.85
C LYS A 510 3.82 34.41 -26.38
N LEU A 511 3.75 35.17 -25.28
CA LEU A 511 2.50 35.68 -24.74
C LEU A 511 1.84 36.71 -25.66
N THR A 512 2.60 37.64 -26.25
CA THR A 512 2.07 38.66 -27.18
C THR A 512 1.58 38.06 -28.49
N VAL A 513 2.26 37.02 -29.01
CA VAL A 513 1.74 36.20 -30.13
C VAL A 513 0.37 35.61 -29.78
N SER A 514 0.22 35.08 -28.56
CA SER A 514 -1.07 34.58 -28.07
C SER A 514 -2.14 35.66 -28.01
N MET A 515 -1.80 36.81 -27.40
CA MET A 515 -2.69 37.96 -27.28
C MET A 515 -3.20 38.39 -28.66
N LYS A 516 -2.30 38.46 -29.65
CA LYS A 516 -2.65 38.84 -31.02
C LYS A 516 -3.55 37.82 -31.68
N ARG A 517 -3.19 36.54 -31.59
CA ARG A 517 -3.96 35.42 -32.18
C ARG A 517 -5.38 35.34 -31.64
N ASN A 518 -5.55 35.61 -30.35
CA ASN A 518 -6.82 35.48 -29.65
C ASN A 518 -7.55 36.83 -29.44
N GLY A 519 -7.05 37.93 -30.03
CA GLY A 519 -7.72 39.23 -30.01
C GLY A 519 -7.75 39.95 -28.66
N PHE A 520 -6.80 39.69 -27.76
CA PHE A 520 -6.68 40.37 -26.47
C PHE A 520 -5.33 41.09 -26.29
N LEU A 521 -4.74 41.59 -27.37
CA LEU A 521 -3.70 42.62 -27.21
C LEU A 521 -4.28 43.84 -26.47
N PRO A 522 -3.42 44.64 -25.82
CA PRO A 522 -3.82 45.97 -25.36
C PRO A 522 -4.55 46.74 -26.48
N PRO A 523 -5.54 47.58 -26.15
CA PRO A 523 -6.21 48.42 -27.14
C PRO A 523 -5.21 49.36 -27.82
N GLU A 524 -5.52 49.79 -29.04
CA GLU A 524 -4.72 50.81 -29.75
C GLU A 524 -4.84 52.18 -29.10
N GLU A 525 -6.03 52.49 -28.57
CA GLU A 525 -6.24 53.69 -27.79
C GLU A 525 -5.64 53.54 -26.39
N ALA A 526 -4.87 54.54 -25.97
CA ALA A 526 -4.25 54.56 -24.65
C ALA A 526 -5.34 54.60 -23.56
N PHE A 527 -5.28 53.64 -22.64
CA PHE A 527 -6.20 53.60 -21.50
C PHE A 527 -5.74 54.54 -20.39
N LEU A 528 -6.69 54.98 -19.55
CA LEU A 528 -6.46 56.00 -18.54
C LEU A 528 -5.42 55.54 -17.49
N PRO A 529 -4.29 56.27 -17.31
CA PRO A 529 -3.27 55.88 -16.35
C PRO A 529 -3.68 56.04 -14.88
N GLN A 530 -4.81 56.71 -14.61
CA GLN A 530 -5.29 56.96 -13.25
C GLN A 530 -5.86 55.71 -12.57
N THR A 531 -6.28 54.71 -13.34
CA THR A 531 -6.88 53.47 -12.81
C THR A 531 -5.86 52.37 -12.54
N ILE A 532 -4.62 52.54 -13.00
CA ILE A 532 -3.58 51.52 -12.87
C ILE A 532 -2.68 51.76 -11.65
N ASN A 533 -2.25 50.67 -11.04
CA ASN A 533 -1.22 50.68 -10.03
C ASN A 533 0.14 50.97 -10.69
N ARG A 534 0.64 52.20 -10.47
CA ARG A 534 1.94 52.70 -10.97
C ARG A 534 3.16 52.23 -10.18
N SER A 535 2.99 51.52 -9.06
CA SER A 535 4.11 51.02 -8.25
C SER A 535 5.07 50.13 -9.04
N ILE A 536 6.36 50.40 -8.87
CA ILE A 536 7.46 49.60 -9.46
C ILE A 536 8.14 48.79 -8.37
N TRP A 537 8.39 49.42 -7.21
CA TRP A 537 8.99 48.79 -6.05
C TRP A 537 7.89 48.45 -5.03
N ALA A 538 7.78 47.19 -4.66
CA ALA A 538 6.96 46.78 -3.54
C ALA A 538 7.58 47.26 -2.22
N GLU A 539 6.74 47.69 -1.29
CA GLU A 539 7.16 48.20 0.01
C GLU A 539 7.52 47.04 0.95
N TYR A 540 8.70 47.11 1.55
CA TYR A 540 9.17 46.13 2.53
C TYR A 540 9.74 46.84 3.77
N PRO A 541 9.52 46.32 4.98
CA PRO A 541 10.15 46.83 6.18
C PRO A 541 11.67 46.65 6.13
N PRO A 542 12.46 47.47 6.84
CA PRO A 542 13.88 47.26 6.99
C PRO A 542 14.13 45.94 7.75
N LEU A 543 14.94 45.06 7.17
CA LEU A 543 15.29 43.76 7.75
C LEU A 543 16.79 43.69 8.02
N THR A 544 17.16 43.26 9.22
CA THR A 544 18.54 42.98 9.61
C THR A 544 19.08 41.74 8.88
N GLN A 545 20.40 41.62 8.79
CA GLN A 545 21.06 40.57 8.00
C GLN A 545 20.78 39.16 8.54
N ASP A 546 20.64 39.01 9.85
CA ASP A 546 20.28 37.75 10.51
C ASP A 546 18.84 37.32 10.20
N ILE A 547 17.90 38.26 10.14
CA ILE A 547 16.52 38.00 9.71
C ILE A 547 16.48 37.63 8.22
N LYS A 548 17.26 38.31 7.36
CA LYS A 548 17.39 37.92 5.95
C LYS A 548 17.96 36.50 5.81
N ALA A 549 19.01 36.17 6.56
CA ALA A 549 19.59 34.82 6.56
C ALA A 549 18.56 33.74 6.96
N LEU A 550 17.74 34.04 7.96
CA LEU A 550 16.62 33.20 8.42
C LEU A 550 15.57 33.00 7.31
N LEU A 551 15.13 34.09 6.67
CA LEU A 551 14.16 34.08 5.56
C LEU A 551 14.72 33.48 4.25
N CYS A 552 16.02 33.19 4.20
CA CYS A 552 16.70 32.52 3.11
C CYS A 552 17.03 31.05 3.42
N GLY A 553 16.57 30.50 4.55
CA GLY A 553 16.78 29.10 4.96
C GLY A 553 18.21 28.75 5.40
N SER A 554 19.10 29.75 5.54
CA SER A 554 20.51 29.54 5.88
C SER A 554 20.72 29.49 7.40
N THR A 555 20.55 28.33 8.01
CA THR A 555 20.66 28.17 9.47
C THR A 555 22.09 28.32 10.01
N GLY A 556 23.09 27.94 9.20
CA GLY A 556 24.50 27.86 9.63
C GLY A 556 25.39 29.08 9.32
N SER A 557 24.98 30.01 8.45
CA SER A 557 25.90 31.04 7.90
C SER A 557 25.69 32.45 8.45
N ALA A 558 24.83 32.66 9.45
CA ALA A 558 24.56 34.01 9.97
C ALA A 558 25.81 34.73 10.52
N LEU A 559 26.88 34.00 10.87
CA LEU A 559 28.13 34.56 11.40
C LEU A 559 29.29 34.58 10.40
N ALA A 560 29.25 33.79 9.32
CA ALA A 560 30.45 33.49 8.54
C ALA A 560 30.55 34.18 7.17
N SER A 561 29.45 34.70 6.59
CA SER A 561 29.50 35.37 5.29
C SER A 561 28.73 36.69 5.26
N GLN A 562 29.39 37.77 4.82
CA GLN A 562 28.77 39.09 4.62
C GLN A 562 27.66 39.07 3.55
N GLN A 563 27.67 38.08 2.65
CA GLN A 563 26.59 37.84 1.69
C GLN A 563 25.80 36.61 2.11
N THR A 564 24.53 36.83 2.48
CA THR A 564 23.53 35.77 2.59
C THR A 564 23.12 35.37 1.18
N THR A 565 23.89 34.49 0.54
CA THR A 565 23.46 33.90 -0.72
C THR A 565 22.47 32.80 -0.39
N SER A 566 21.18 33.07 -0.59
CA SER A 566 20.23 31.98 -0.82
C SER A 566 20.83 31.10 -1.91
N GLY A 567 20.85 29.79 -1.73
CA GLY A 567 21.29 28.87 -2.80
C GLY A 567 20.29 28.82 -3.96
N MET A 568 19.53 29.89 -4.23
CA MET A 568 18.47 30.02 -5.24
C MET A 568 18.87 31.07 -6.26
N THR A 569 18.67 30.76 -7.54
CA THR A 569 18.69 31.77 -8.60
C THR A 569 17.37 32.54 -8.67
N ILE A 570 17.33 33.70 -9.32
CA ILE A 570 16.14 34.51 -9.61
C ILE A 570 15.09 33.66 -10.34
N LEU A 571 15.50 32.87 -11.32
CA LEU A 571 14.59 31.99 -12.08
C LEU A 571 14.06 30.82 -11.24
N GLU A 572 14.82 30.35 -10.24
CA GLU A 572 14.32 29.41 -9.25
C GLU A 572 13.31 30.07 -8.30
N CYS A 573 13.56 31.29 -7.82
CA CYS A 573 12.62 32.01 -6.96
C CYS A 573 11.28 32.30 -7.64
N PHE A 574 11.33 32.57 -8.95
CA PHE A 574 10.19 33.00 -9.76
C PHE A 574 10.08 32.14 -11.03
N PRO A 575 9.70 30.86 -10.90
CA PRO A 575 9.63 29.96 -12.04
C PRO A 575 8.55 30.42 -13.04
N LEU A 576 8.96 30.62 -14.29
CA LEU A 576 8.08 31.01 -15.40
C LEU A 576 7.16 29.88 -15.89
N GLY A 577 7.53 28.64 -15.57
CA GLY A 577 6.89 27.41 -16.01
C GLY A 577 7.79 26.21 -15.68
N ASP A 578 7.59 25.11 -16.39
CA ASP A 578 8.48 23.95 -16.28
C ASP A 578 9.90 24.30 -16.76
N SER A 579 10.89 23.70 -16.12
CA SER A 579 12.31 23.83 -16.44
C SER A 579 12.94 22.45 -16.64
N ALA A 580 14.22 22.43 -17.04
CA ALA A 580 14.98 21.18 -17.14
C ALA A 580 15.16 20.47 -15.79
N THR A 581 15.00 21.17 -14.66
CA THR A 581 15.28 20.65 -13.32
C THR A 581 14.03 20.52 -12.45
N ALA A 582 12.92 21.18 -12.78
CA ALA A 582 11.70 21.14 -11.98
C ALA A 582 10.43 21.40 -12.81
N PHE A 583 9.34 20.72 -12.44
CA PHE A 583 8.00 21.02 -12.92
C PHE A 583 7.34 22.10 -12.05
N CYS A 584 6.63 23.04 -12.67
CA CYS A 584 5.92 24.12 -11.99
C CYS A 584 4.40 23.90 -12.13
N PHE A 585 3.68 23.90 -11.00
CA PHE A 585 2.23 23.62 -10.99
C PHE A 585 1.37 24.86 -10.84
N ALA A 586 1.73 25.73 -9.88
CA ALA A 586 0.90 26.89 -9.53
C ALA A 586 1.74 27.98 -8.88
N ARG A 587 1.20 29.21 -8.92
CA ARG A 587 1.79 30.40 -8.30
C ARG A 587 0.68 31.28 -7.73
N PHE A 588 0.91 31.84 -6.55
CA PHE A 588 -0.06 32.69 -5.85
C PHE A 588 0.64 33.90 -5.23
N GLN A 589 -0.01 35.06 -5.27
CA GLN A 589 0.35 36.17 -4.41
C GLN A 589 -0.17 35.88 -3.00
N VAL A 590 0.70 36.05 -2.00
CA VAL A 590 0.40 35.77 -0.60
C VAL A 590 0.96 36.86 0.29
N ASP A 591 0.26 37.09 1.40
CA ASP A 591 0.65 38.04 2.42
C ASP A 591 1.40 37.31 3.53
N VAL A 592 2.67 37.63 3.71
CA VAL A 592 3.52 36.94 4.69
C VAL A 592 3.72 37.82 5.91
N PHE A 593 3.57 37.25 7.10
CA PHE A 593 3.85 37.91 8.36
C PHE A 593 4.96 37.18 9.11
N LEU A 594 6.09 37.85 9.35
CA LEU A 594 7.15 37.35 10.21
C LEU A 594 6.95 37.87 11.63
N MET A 595 7.06 36.99 12.62
CA MET A 595 6.97 37.35 14.04
C MET A 595 7.88 36.47 14.90
N GLU A 596 8.24 36.98 16.08
CA GLU A 596 8.95 36.23 17.12
C GLU A 596 7.92 35.58 18.06
N GLN A 597 8.11 34.31 18.42
CA GLN A 597 7.23 33.59 19.34
C GLN A 597 7.18 34.32 20.69
N GLY A 598 5.97 34.61 21.17
CA GLY A 598 5.74 35.42 22.37
C GLY A 598 5.67 36.94 22.11
N ARG A 599 5.96 37.42 20.90
CA ARG A 599 5.81 38.83 20.48
C ARG A 599 4.94 38.98 19.24
N GLU A 600 3.76 38.34 19.26
CA GLU A 600 2.85 38.29 18.11
C GLU A 600 2.29 39.66 17.68
N SER A 601 2.31 40.66 18.57
CA SER A 601 1.91 42.03 18.26
C SER A 601 2.87 42.74 17.30
N GLN A 602 4.13 42.30 17.21
CA GLN A 602 5.17 42.90 16.38
C GLN A 602 5.39 42.10 15.10
N ARG A 603 4.35 42.03 14.25
CA ARG A 603 4.42 41.33 12.96
C ARG A 603 4.96 42.21 11.84
N LEU A 604 5.93 41.70 11.09
CA LEU A 604 6.47 42.33 9.88
C LEU A 604 5.74 41.81 8.65
N TYR A 605 5.15 42.72 7.87
CA TYR A 605 4.45 42.39 6.63
C TYR A 605 5.42 42.30 5.44
N LEU A 606 5.33 41.21 4.67
CA LEU A 606 6.22 40.87 3.56
C LEU A 606 5.40 40.33 2.37
N PRO A 607 5.02 41.15 1.38
CA PRO A 607 4.31 40.64 0.20
C PRO A 607 5.21 39.69 -0.61
N CYS A 608 4.72 38.48 -0.88
CA CYS A 608 5.50 37.43 -1.55
C CYS A 608 4.71 36.73 -2.67
N LEU A 609 5.45 36.09 -3.58
CA LEU A 609 4.92 35.06 -4.46
C LEU A 609 5.25 33.69 -3.87
N LEU A 610 4.25 32.83 -3.81
CA LEU A 610 4.39 31.42 -3.45
C LEU A 610 4.21 30.57 -4.70
N SER A 611 5.23 29.80 -5.06
CA SER A 611 5.22 28.86 -6.19
C SER A 611 5.27 27.41 -5.72
N ILE A 612 4.49 26.52 -6.34
CA ILE A 612 4.55 25.06 -6.12
C ILE A 612 5.35 24.43 -7.25
N VAL A 613 6.48 23.82 -6.90
CA VAL A 613 7.33 23.10 -7.86
C VAL A 613 7.57 21.66 -7.40
N ARG A 614 7.86 20.77 -8.35
CA ARG A 614 8.39 19.42 -8.07
C ARG A 614 9.71 19.27 -8.80
N PRO A 615 10.85 19.25 -8.08
CA PRO A 615 12.15 19.03 -8.70
C PRO A 615 12.23 17.63 -9.29
N GLN A 616 12.92 17.49 -10.42
CA GLN A 616 13.11 16.20 -11.10
C GLN A 616 14.16 15.31 -10.40
N THR A 617 14.81 15.83 -9.36
CA THR A 617 15.81 15.14 -8.54
C THR A 617 15.24 14.55 -7.24
N GLN A 618 14.05 14.98 -6.81
CA GLN A 618 13.44 14.53 -5.56
C GLN A 618 11.93 14.26 -5.73
N PRO A 619 11.36 13.31 -4.98
CA PRO A 619 9.99 12.86 -5.22
C PRO A 619 8.94 13.87 -4.76
N ASP A 620 9.29 14.74 -3.81
CA ASP A 620 8.38 15.66 -3.13
C ASP A 620 8.22 17.01 -3.85
N ILE A 621 7.05 17.63 -3.62
CA ILE A 621 6.82 19.03 -3.96
C ILE A 621 7.65 19.95 -3.05
N VAL A 622 7.84 21.18 -3.49
CA VAL A 622 8.49 22.26 -2.76
C VAL A 622 7.63 23.51 -2.90
N PHE A 623 7.38 24.20 -1.78
CA PHE A 623 6.86 25.56 -1.83
C PHE A 623 8.02 26.54 -1.82
N LEU A 624 8.04 27.41 -2.81
CA LEU A 624 9.03 28.48 -2.95
C LEU A 624 8.35 29.79 -2.59
N LEU A 625 8.83 30.46 -1.55
CA LEU A 625 8.33 31.74 -1.11
C LEU A 625 9.39 32.81 -1.41
N ALA A 626 9.05 33.77 -2.26
CA ALA A 626 9.98 34.79 -2.72
C ALA A 626 9.39 36.20 -2.68
N SER A 627 10.16 37.17 -2.19
CA SER A 627 9.82 38.60 -2.22
C SER A 627 10.48 39.30 -3.41
N GLN A 628 9.89 40.39 -3.90
CA GLN A 628 10.41 41.13 -5.06
C GLN A 628 11.84 41.64 -4.84
N ASN A 629 12.13 42.17 -3.64
CA ASN A 629 13.45 42.68 -3.28
C ASN A 629 14.45 41.59 -2.87
N GLY A 630 14.05 40.31 -2.90
CA GLY A 630 14.92 39.18 -2.53
C GLY A 630 15.19 39.00 -1.03
N ALA A 631 14.51 39.73 -0.15
CA ALA A 631 14.66 39.57 1.29
C ALA A 631 14.06 38.26 1.83
N VAL A 632 13.04 37.71 1.15
CA VAL A 632 12.47 36.39 1.41
C VAL A 632 12.82 35.49 0.23
N GLN A 633 13.48 34.36 0.51
CA GLN A 633 13.85 33.33 -0.47
C GLN A 633 13.85 31.96 0.23
N LEU A 634 12.66 31.49 0.58
CA LEU A 634 12.48 30.34 1.46
C LEU A 634 11.98 29.13 0.68
N ARG A 635 12.57 27.96 0.94
CA ARG A 635 12.08 26.65 0.46
C ARG A 635 11.41 25.91 1.61
N ILE A 636 10.15 25.52 1.44
CA ILE A 636 9.46 24.58 2.33
C ILE A 636 9.41 23.23 1.61
N SER A 637 10.09 22.23 2.17
CA SER A 637 10.22 20.91 1.53
C SER A 637 10.54 19.83 2.56
N GLY A 638 10.61 18.55 2.18
CA GLY A 638 11.05 17.47 3.08
C GLY A 638 12.55 17.52 3.43
N ASN A 639 13.33 18.43 2.86
CA ASN A 639 14.78 18.51 3.06
C ASN A 639 15.18 19.55 4.11
N LYS A 640 15.56 19.08 5.29
CA LYS A 640 16.01 19.87 6.45
C LYS A 640 17.19 20.80 6.16
N ASN A 641 17.99 20.54 5.12
CA ASN A 641 19.16 21.34 4.79
C ASN A 641 18.84 22.59 3.95
N THR A 642 17.60 22.76 3.48
CA THR A 642 17.23 23.81 2.52
C THR A 642 16.28 24.87 3.06
N GLY A 643 15.71 24.65 4.24
CA GLY A 643 14.69 25.50 4.83
C GLY A 643 13.82 24.71 5.83
N PRO A 644 12.69 25.27 6.27
CA PRO A 644 11.73 24.58 7.12
C PRO A 644 11.18 23.33 6.45
N ILE A 645 10.94 22.29 7.27
CA ILE A 645 10.37 21.03 6.82
C ILE A 645 8.86 20.99 6.99
N TRP A 646 8.19 19.98 6.44
CA TRP A 646 6.73 19.86 6.53
C TRP A 646 6.23 19.71 7.97
N GLU A 647 7.04 19.16 8.88
CA GLU A 647 6.77 19.08 10.32
C GLU A 647 6.81 20.45 11.03
N ASP A 648 7.46 21.45 10.42
CA ASP A 648 7.44 22.84 10.88
C ASP A 648 6.19 23.59 10.42
N VAL A 649 5.39 22.99 9.52
CA VAL A 649 4.21 23.61 8.92
C VAL A 649 2.94 23.23 9.68
N ARG A 650 2.15 24.23 10.04
CA ARG A 650 0.82 24.06 10.64
C ARG A 650 -0.25 24.77 9.82
N TRP A 651 -1.21 23.99 9.32
CA TRP A 651 -2.33 24.50 8.52
C TRP A 651 -3.47 25.04 9.39
N ARG A 652 -4.00 26.22 9.07
CA ARG A 652 -5.14 26.85 9.76
C ARG A 652 -6.32 27.12 8.80
N PRO A 653 -7.29 26.19 8.70
CA PRO A 653 -8.38 26.29 7.73
C PRO A 653 -9.30 27.49 7.98
N GLU A 654 -9.59 27.81 9.23
CA GLU A 654 -10.47 28.92 9.59
C GLU A 654 -9.86 30.28 9.25
N ALA A 655 -8.54 30.41 9.39
CA ALA A 655 -7.80 31.64 9.09
C ALA A 655 -7.27 31.70 7.65
N LEU A 656 -7.44 30.65 6.84
CA LEU A 656 -6.93 30.53 5.48
C LEU A 656 -5.42 30.82 5.37
N ASN A 657 -4.66 30.37 6.36
CA ASN A 657 -3.21 30.53 6.38
C ASN A 657 -2.52 29.24 6.83
N PHE A 658 -1.22 29.18 6.61
CA PHE A 658 -0.37 28.19 7.26
C PHE A 658 0.81 28.88 7.93
N GLU A 659 1.19 28.34 9.08
CA GLU A 659 2.31 28.79 9.90
C GLU A 659 3.52 27.92 9.57
N ALA A 660 4.69 28.50 9.37
CA ALA A 660 5.96 27.79 9.27
C ALA A 660 6.86 28.21 10.43
N ARG A 661 7.24 27.26 11.28
CA ARG A 661 8.19 27.49 12.37
C ARG A 661 9.59 27.69 11.78
N LEU A 662 10.26 28.76 12.21
CA LEU A 662 11.64 29.05 11.84
C LEU A 662 12.55 28.86 13.07
N PRO A 663 13.87 28.70 12.86
CA PRO A 663 14.84 28.67 13.96
C PRO A 663 14.78 29.92 14.86
N ARG A 664 15.35 29.81 16.06
CA ARG A 664 15.47 30.92 17.06
C ARG A 664 14.12 31.48 17.53
N GLY A 665 13.05 30.67 17.47
CA GLY A 665 11.72 31.09 17.95
C GLY A 665 10.98 32.01 16.99
N PHE A 666 11.44 32.20 15.75
CA PHE A 666 10.66 32.93 14.74
C PHE A 666 9.57 32.05 14.14
N MET A 667 8.53 32.70 13.61
CA MET A 667 7.41 32.06 12.93
C MET A 667 6.96 32.92 11.76
N LEU A 668 6.58 32.25 10.68
CA LEU A 668 6.10 32.87 9.46
C LEU A 668 4.66 32.44 9.20
N ILE A 669 3.75 33.40 9.06
CA ILE A 669 2.35 33.14 8.70
C ILE A 669 2.16 33.51 7.23
N VAL A 670 1.79 32.54 6.41
CA VAL A 670 1.45 32.75 5.00
C VAL A 670 -0.05 32.84 4.85
N GLN A 671 -0.56 34.07 4.71
CA GLN A 671 -1.97 34.35 4.52
C GLN A 671 -2.35 34.20 3.04
N CYS A 672 -3.38 33.39 2.78
CA CYS A 672 -3.80 33.00 1.45
C CYS A 672 -5.25 33.43 1.18
N THR A 673 -5.62 33.45 -0.11
CA THR A 673 -7.02 33.46 -0.54
C THR A 673 -7.64 32.07 -0.38
N GLN A 674 -8.98 31.97 -0.33
CA GLN A 674 -9.68 30.67 -0.24
C GLN A 674 -9.21 29.66 -1.30
N HIS A 675 -9.06 30.11 -2.54
CA HIS A 675 -8.66 29.26 -3.66
C HIS A 675 -7.20 28.79 -3.54
N SER A 676 -6.28 29.69 -3.23
CA SER A 676 -4.86 29.36 -3.07
C SER A 676 -4.64 28.46 -1.86
N TYR A 677 -5.28 28.74 -0.72
CA TYR A 677 -5.21 27.91 0.48
C TYR A 677 -5.65 26.47 0.20
N SER A 678 -6.83 26.29 -0.41
CA SER A 678 -7.37 24.97 -0.76
C SER A 678 -6.45 24.20 -1.72
N THR A 679 -5.91 24.89 -2.74
CA THR A 679 -5.01 24.27 -3.73
C THR A 679 -3.68 23.86 -3.10
N LEU A 680 -3.07 24.72 -2.27
CA LEU A 680 -1.82 24.44 -1.58
C LEU A 680 -1.97 23.26 -0.63
N ARG A 681 -3.01 23.27 0.19
CA ARG A 681 -3.30 22.21 1.15
C ARG A 681 -3.56 20.88 0.45
N SER A 682 -4.41 20.86 -0.57
CA SER A 682 -4.73 19.63 -1.31
C SER A 682 -3.51 19.05 -2.04
N MET A 683 -2.66 19.87 -2.65
CA MET A 683 -1.41 19.41 -3.27
C MET A 683 -0.46 18.77 -2.25
N TYR A 684 -0.28 19.42 -1.10
CA TYR A 684 0.54 18.90 0.00
C TYR A 684 -0.02 17.58 0.55
N GLU A 685 -1.30 17.56 0.94
CA GLU A 685 -1.95 16.36 1.50
C GLU A 685 -1.95 15.20 0.51
N PHE A 686 -2.20 15.46 -0.78
CA PHE A 686 -2.12 14.44 -1.83
C PHE A 686 -0.71 13.90 -1.98
N SER A 687 0.31 14.77 -2.05
CA SER A 687 1.71 14.37 -2.15
C SER A 687 2.15 13.51 -0.96
N ALA A 688 1.85 13.98 0.26
CA ALA A 688 2.16 13.26 1.50
C ALA A 688 1.46 11.89 1.52
N LYS A 689 0.18 11.82 1.14
CA LYS A 689 -0.59 10.57 1.09
C LYS A 689 -0.02 9.57 0.09
N VAL A 690 0.35 10.01 -1.10
CA VAL A 690 0.92 9.13 -2.14
C VAL A 690 2.28 8.58 -1.67
N HIS A 691 3.17 9.42 -1.15
CA HIS A 691 4.49 8.97 -0.66
C HIS A 691 4.42 8.12 0.60
N ALA A 692 3.48 8.41 1.52
CA ALA A 692 3.24 7.57 2.70
C ALA A 692 2.90 6.12 2.32
N SER A 693 2.37 5.88 1.12
CA SER A 693 2.06 4.53 0.66
C SER A 693 3.29 3.66 0.36
N LEU A 694 4.47 4.26 0.16
CA LEU A 694 5.74 3.54 0.02
C LEU A 694 6.38 3.13 1.35
N TYR A 695 5.67 3.31 2.47
CA TYR A 695 6.10 2.89 3.80
C TYR A 695 5.18 1.78 4.35
N PRO A 696 5.70 0.88 5.21
CA PRO A 696 4.92 -0.19 5.79
C PRO A 696 3.87 0.36 6.78
N ARG A 697 2.69 -0.27 6.81
CA ARG A 697 1.67 -0.08 7.83
C ARG A 697 2.00 -0.90 9.10
N GLN A 698 1.18 -0.78 10.14
CA GLN A 698 1.40 -1.48 11.42
C GLN A 698 1.44 -3.01 11.29
N ASP A 699 0.64 -3.59 10.40
CA ASP A 699 0.56 -5.03 10.12
C ASP A 699 1.45 -5.47 8.95
N GLU A 700 2.43 -4.67 8.54
CA GLU A 700 3.19 -4.89 7.31
C GLU A 700 4.70 -4.86 7.50
N ASN A 701 5.39 -5.74 6.77
CA ASN A 701 6.85 -5.74 6.64
C ASN A 701 7.24 -5.46 5.19
N CYS A 702 8.16 -4.52 4.95
CA CYS A 702 8.68 -4.28 3.60
C CYS A 702 9.66 -5.40 3.21
N THR A 703 9.32 -6.19 2.19
CA THR A 703 10.12 -7.36 1.76
C THR A 703 10.89 -7.11 0.46
N PHE A 704 10.45 -6.14 -0.35
CA PHE A 704 11.13 -5.75 -1.58
C PHE A 704 10.89 -4.26 -1.88
N ARG A 705 11.93 -3.58 -2.38
CA ARG A 705 11.87 -2.21 -2.88
C ARG A 705 12.86 -2.04 -4.04
N SER A 706 12.44 -1.41 -5.12
CA SER A 706 13.27 -1.13 -6.30
C SER A 706 12.69 0.03 -7.12
N THR A 707 13.40 0.43 -8.17
CA THR A 707 12.97 1.40 -9.18
C THR A 707 12.73 0.68 -10.51
N LEU A 708 11.50 0.70 -11.01
CA LEU A 708 11.12 0.09 -12.29
C LEU A 708 11.62 0.93 -13.46
N ARG A 709 12.13 0.27 -14.52
CA ARG A 709 12.46 0.95 -15.79
C ARG A 709 11.22 1.54 -16.43
N ALA A 710 10.12 0.80 -16.37
CA ALA A 710 8.82 1.23 -16.86
C ALA A 710 7.69 0.53 -16.09
N PHE A 711 6.55 1.21 -15.98
CA PHE A 711 5.36 0.69 -15.33
C PHE A 711 4.12 1.08 -16.12
N GLN A 712 3.21 0.12 -16.30
CA GLN A 712 1.91 0.33 -16.94
C GLN A 712 0.80 -0.20 -16.04
N TYR A 713 -0.27 0.58 -15.89
CA TYR A 713 -1.41 0.27 -15.05
C TYR A 713 -2.70 0.25 -15.87
N PHE A 714 -3.28 -0.94 -15.97
CA PHE A 714 -4.54 -1.18 -16.67
C PHE A 714 -5.65 -1.43 -15.64
N ASP A 715 -6.76 -0.76 -15.83
CA ASP A 715 -7.91 -0.66 -14.92
C ASP A 715 -9.18 -1.00 -15.71
N ASN A 716 -10.17 -1.60 -15.06
CA ASN A 716 -11.49 -1.87 -15.62
C ASN A 716 -12.30 -0.60 -15.95
N ASP A 717 -12.02 0.51 -15.29
CA ASP A 717 -12.54 1.83 -15.63
C ASP A 717 -11.62 2.52 -16.67
N PRO A 718 -12.07 2.62 -17.94
CA PRO A 718 -11.31 3.30 -18.98
C PRO A 718 -11.19 4.80 -18.73
N GLN A 719 -12.09 5.40 -17.91
CA GLN A 719 -12.07 6.82 -17.56
C GLN A 719 -11.25 7.12 -16.30
N ALA A 720 -10.81 6.09 -15.56
CA ALA A 720 -10.01 6.29 -14.35
C ALA A 720 -8.65 6.92 -14.67
N ARG A 721 -8.28 7.91 -13.85
CA ARG A 721 -7.04 8.69 -13.96
C ARG A 721 -6.12 8.50 -12.76
N GLN A 722 -6.22 7.34 -12.10
CA GLN A 722 -5.42 7.04 -10.91
C GLN A 722 -3.92 6.97 -11.23
N PHE A 723 -3.59 6.51 -12.44
CA PHE A 723 -2.23 6.41 -12.94
C PHE A 723 -2.23 6.72 -14.45
N PRO A 724 -1.13 7.27 -15.02
CA PRO A 724 -0.98 7.41 -16.46
C PRO A 724 -1.27 6.10 -17.20
N LYS A 725 -2.01 6.18 -18.32
CA LYS A 725 -2.35 5.01 -19.15
C LYS A 725 -1.16 4.54 -20.01
N GLU A 726 -0.19 5.41 -20.21
CA GLU A 726 1.04 5.12 -20.92
C GLU A 726 2.13 4.59 -20.01
N SER A 727 3.15 4.00 -20.63
CA SER A 727 4.32 3.45 -19.94
C SER A 727 5.09 4.55 -19.21
N THR A 728 5.08 4.51 -17.88
CA THR A 728 5.73 5.53 -17.05
C THR A 728 7.08 5.05 -16.54
N PRO A 729 8.19 5.74 -16.84
CA PRO A 729 9.52 5.29 -16.46
C PRO A 729 9.90 5.67 -15.03
N ASN A 730 10.92 4.99 -14.48
CA ASN A 730 11.51 5.29 -13.16
C ASN A 730 10.48 5.30 -12.01
N CYS A 731 9.50 4.41 -12.02
CA CYS A 731 8.52 4.32 -10.94
C CYS A 731 9.12 3.60 -9.73
N GLU A 732 8.89 4.11 -8.53
CA GLU A 732 9.29 3.45 -7.29
C GLU A 732 8.27 2.36 -6.95
N ILE A 733 8.75 1.16 -6.65
CA ILE A 733 7.93 0.02 -6.22
C ILE A 733 8.34 -0.46 -4.83
N ALA A 734 7.34 -0.79 -4.01
CA ALA A 734 7.54 -1.51 -2.75
C ALA A 734 6.52 -2.64 -2.59
N LEU A 735 6.99 -3.80 -2.13
CA LEU A 735 6.20 -4.96 -1.75
C LEU A 735 6.19 -5.05 -0.23
N PHE A 736 4.99 -5.14 0.34
CA PHE A 736 4.77 -5.29 1.77
C PHE A 736 4.06 -6.60 2.05
N GLU A 737 4.67 -7.45 2.86
CA GLU A 737 4.00 -8.62 3.40
C GLU A 737 3.11 -8.20 4.57
N ARG A 738 1.84 -8.61 4.54
CA ARG A 738 0.92 -8.41 5.65
C ARG A 738 1.09 -9.58 6.62
N VAL A 739 1.29 -9.28 7.91
CA VAL A 739 1.56 -10.27 8.95
C VAL A 739 0.60 -10.06 10.11
N LEU A 740 -0.11 -11.12 10.49
CA LEU A 740 -0.87 -11.17 11.73
C LEU A 740 0.04 -11.74 12.83
N ARG A 741 0.21 -10.97 13.91
CA ARG A 741 0.93 -11.41 15.12
C ARG A 741 -0.08 -11.79 16.18
N GLU A 742 -0.03 -13.02 16.65
CA GLU A 742 -0.91 -13.53 17.71
C GLU A 742 -0.08 -13.90 18.95
N GLY A 743 -0.52 -13.44 20.12
CA GLY A 743 0.08 -13.88 21.38
C GLY A 743 -0.50 -15.22 21.79
N ALA A 744 0.31 -16.28 21.75
CA ALA A 744 -0.07 -17.60 22.26
C ALA A 744 0.70 -17.92 23.55
N ALA A 745 0.22 -18.91 24.32
CA ALA A 745 0.90 -19.38 25.54
C ALA A 745 2.32 -19.90 25.27
N THR A 746 2.57 -20.40 24.06
CA THR A 746 3.86 -20.93 23.59
C THR A 746 4.79 -19.84 23.02
N GLY A 747 4.36 -18.58 22.98
CA GLY A 747 5.12 -17.47 22.40
C GLY A 747 4.33 -16.72 21.31
N PRO A 748 4.86 -15.59 20.83
CA PRO A 748 4.25 -14.86 19.73
C PRO A 748 4.37 -15.67 18.43
N ARG A 749 3.26 -15.83 17.71
CA ARG A 749 3.20 -16.51 16.41
C ARG A 749 2.96 -15.51 15.29
N THR A 750 3.55 -15.77 14.13
CA THR A 750 3.38 -14.90 12.95
C THR A 750 2.73 -15.65 11.79
N TYR A 751 1.70 -15.03 11.21
CA TYR A 751 0.95 -15.60 10.09
C TYR A 751 0.91 -14.65 8.90
N HIS A 752 1.20 -15.18 7.72
CA HIS A 752 1.09 -14.45 6.48
C HIS A 752 -0.37 -14.10 6.15
N ARG A 753 -0.64 -12.88 5.67
CA ARG A 753 -1.98 -12.37 5.32
C ARG A 753 -2.04 -11.72 3.95
N GLY A 754 -1.15 -12.11 3.05
CA GLY A 754 -1.06 -11.61 1.69
C GLY A 754 -0.04 -10.49 1.54
N PHE A 755 -0.12 -9.81 0.41
CA PHE A 755 0.81 -8.72 0.07
C PHE A 755 0.07 -7.45 -0.30
N ARG A 756 0.74 -6.31 -0.12
CA ARG A 756 0.40 -5.03 -0.74
C ARG A 756 1.56 -4.60 -1.64
N ILE A 757 1.23 -4.23 -2.88
CA ILE A 757 2.17 -3.64 -3.83
C ILE A 757 1.84 -2.15 -3.93
N ALA A 758 2.80 -1.29 -3.59
CA ALA A 758 2.70 0.15 -3.77
C ALA A 758 3.62 0.60 -4.89
N ILE A 759 3.11 1.44 -5.79
CA ILE A 759 3.87 1.99 -6.91
C ILE A 759 3.58 3.48 -7.02
N VAL A 760 4.63 4.29 -7.13
CA VAL A 760 4.55 5.75 -7.24
C VAL A 760 5.39 6.24 -8.41
N THR A 761 4.89 7.26 -9.13
CA THR A 761 5.62 7.86 -10.25
C THR A 761 6.93 8.50 -9.80
N GLY A 762 7.98 8.31 -10.59
CA GLY A 762 9.29 8.89 -10.33
C GLY A 762 9.29 10.43 -10.39
N PRO A 763 10.38 11.07 -9.92
CA PRO A 763 10.50 12.52 -9.91
C PRO A 763 10.59 13.14 -11.33
N ARG A 764 10.98 12.34 -12.33
CA ARG A 764 11.02 12.74 -13.75
C ARG A 764 9.65 12.75 -14.43
N THR A 765 8.60 12.22 -13.80
CA THR A 765 7.24 12.27 -14.31
C THR A 765 6.56 13.51 -13.75
N LYS A 766 5.93 14.35 -14.58
CA LYS A 766 5.28 15.58 -14.08
C LYS A 766 4.14 15.26 -13.12
N THR A 767 3.25 14.34 -13.48
CA THR A 767 2.11 13.95 -12.66
C THR A 767 2.54 13.00 -11.54
N LEU A 768 2.31 13.42 -10.29
CA LEU A 768 2.42 12.52 -9.15
C LEU A 768 1.22 11.58 -9.16
N SER A 769 1.47 10.28 -9.20
CA SER A 769 0.42 9.25 -9.18
C SER A 769 0.89 8.05 -8.38
N GLY A 770 -0.05 7.40 -7.71
CA GLY A 770 0.23 6.28 -6.82
C GLY A 770 -0.88 5.24 -6.84
N VAL A 771 -0.50 3.97 -6.99
CA VAL A 771 -1.41 2.82 -6.90
C VAL A 771 -1.00 1.91 -5.76
N ASN A 772 -1.99 1.31 -5.11
CA ASN A 772 -1.81 0.39 -3.98
C ASN A 772 -2.71 -0.81 -4.21
N GLN A 773 -2.13 -1.95 -4.61
CA GLN A 773 -2.87 -3.18 -4.89
C GLN A 773 -2.64 -4.22 -3.81
N THR A 774 -3.72 -4.80 -3.30
CA THR A 774 -3.65 -5.90 -2.32
C THR A 774 -3.78 -7.24 -3.04
N TYR A 775 -3.03 -8.24 -2.60
CA TYR A 775 -3.05 -9.62 -3.04
C TYR A 775 -3.40 -10.49 -1.83
N SER A 776 -4.67 -10.90 -1.76
CA SER A 776 -5.20 -11.71 -0.65
C SER A 776 -4.86 -13.20 -0.85
N PRO A 777 -4.55 -13.94 0.24
CA PRO A 777 -4.45 -15.41 0.21
C PRO A 777 -5.70 -16.12 -0.31
N GLN A 778 -6.85 -15.43 -0.30
CA GLN A 778 -8.14 -15.97 -0.74
C GLN A 778 -8.39 -15.87 -2.26
N ALA A 779 -7.42 -15.38 -3.03
CA ALA A 779 -7.51 -15.31 -4.47
C ALA A 779 -6.20 -15.78 -5.12
N PRO A 780 -6.25 -16.53 -6.23
CA PRO A 780 -5.04 -16.93 -6.94
C PRO A 780 -4.32 -15.72 -7.53
N ILE A 781 -3.01 -15.65 -7.33
CA ILE A 781 -2.13 -14.67 -7.96
C ILE A 781 -1.95 -15.06 -9.43
N GLN A 782 -2.46 -14.25 -10.35
CA GLN A 782 -2.29 -14.48 -11.79
C GLN A 782 -1.12 -13.63 -12.29
N PHE A 783 -0.11 -14.29 -12.85
CA PHE A 783 1.11 -13.63 -13.30
C PHE A 783 1.54 -14.07 -14.70
N GLY A 784 2.34 -13.24 -15.36
CA GLY A 784 2.94 -13.56 -16.66
C GLY A 784 4.35 -13.00 -16.78
N PHE A 785 5.30 -13.80 -17.25
CA PHE A 785 6.62 -13.29 -17.60
C PHE A 785 6.58 -12.71 -19.01
N LEU A 786 6.86 -11.42 -19.11
CA LEU A 786 6.86 -10.67 -20.37
C LEU A 786 8.25 -10.06 -20.63
N ARG A 787 8.42 -9.47 -21.81
CA ARG A 787 9.50 -8.53 -22.11
C ARG A 787 8.91 -7.22 -22.62
N SER A 788 9.52 -6.10 -22.23
CA SER A 788 9.14 -4.77 -22.73
C SER A 788 9.52 -4.60 -24.21
N GLU A 789 9.07 -3.52 -24.86
CA GLU A 789 9.53 -3.16 -26.21
C GLU A 789 11.04 -2.96 -26.29
N ALA A 790 11.66 -2.47 -25.21
CA ALA A 790 13.10 -2.32 -25.07
C ALA A 790 13.80 -3.64 -24.66
N ASN A 791 13.08 -4.76 -24.71
CA ASN A 791 13.55 -6.10 -24.30
C ASN A 791 13.89 -6.23 -22.81
N ASP A 792 13.40 -5.31 -21.97
CA ASP A 792 13.58 -5.40 -20.51
C ASP A 792 12.73 -6.53 -19.92
N PRO A 793 13.19 -7.25 -18.90
CA PRO A 793 12.41 -8.29 -18.23
C PRO A 793 11.21 -7.67 -17.53
N ALA A 794 10.01 -8.13 -17.87
CA ALA A 794 8.76 -7.61 -17.31
C ALA A 794 7.93 -8.70 -16.62
N LEU A 795 7.12 -8.29 -15.65
CA LEU A 795 6.15 -9.11 -14.91
C LEU A 795 4.76 -8.50 -15.05
N SER A 796 3.84 -9.27 -15.63
CA SER A 796 2.40 -9.02 -15.63
C SER A 796 1.82 -9.52 -14.32
N LEU A 797 1.06 -8.70 -13.60
CA LEU A 797 0.33 -9.08 -12.39
C LEU A 797 -1.10 -8.57 -12.46
N LYS A 798 -2.05 -9.49 -12.47
CA LYS A 798 -3.47 -9.15 -12.37
C LYS A 798 -3.85 -8.84 -10.93
N PHE A 799 -4.76 -7.89 -10.73
CA PHE A 799 -5.33 -7.59 -9.42
C PHE A 799 -6.86 -7.55 -9.50
N ASP A 800 -7.52 -7.98 -8.43
CA ASP A 800 -8.98 -7.93 -8.26
C ASP A 800 -9.32 -7.57 -6.82
N ASN A 801 -9.54 -6.28 -6.58
CA ASN A 801 -9.85 -5.68 -5.28
C ASN A 801 -11.31 -5.17 -5.27
N GLY A 802 -12.21 -5.91 -5.89
CA GLY A 802 -13.64 -5.59 -5.97
C GLY A 802 -13.95 -4.54 -7.03
N ARG A 803 -13.95 -3.25 -6.65
CA ARG A 803 -14.19 -2.16 -7.61
C ARG A 803 -13.01 -1.94 -8.56
N LEU A 804 -11.80 -2.13 -8.03
CA LEU A 804 -10.55 -1.99 -8.77
C LEU A 804 -10.14 -3.37 -9.28
N LYS A 805 -10.24 -3.57 -10.59
CA LYS A 805 -9.84 -4.81 -11.24
C LYS A 805 -9.04 -4.50 -12.48
N GLY A 806 -7.92 -5.18 -12.67
CA GLY A 806 -7.06 -4.82 -13.79
C GLY A 806 -5.78 -5.61 -13.86
N ASN A 807 -4.81 -5.07 -14.57
CA ASN A 807 -3.51 -5.68 -14.79
C ASN A 807 -2.40 -4.63 -14.63
N MET A 808 -1.26 -5.06 -14.12
CA MET A 808 -0.07 -4.24 -13.96
C MET A 808 1.09 -4.87 -14.73
N VAL A 809 1.84 -4.08 -15.48
CA VAL A 809 3.08 -4.54 -16.13
C VAL A 809 4.26 -3.80 -15.51
N LEU A 810 5.15 -4.58 -14.90
CA LEU A 810 6.31 -4.13 -14.13
C LEU A 810 7.58 -4.47 -14.92
N SER A 811 8.26 -3.47 -15.49
CA SER A 811 9.52 -3.68 -16.22
C SER A 811 10.72 -3.40 -15.32
N PHE A 812 11.56 -4.40 -15.11
CA PHE A 812 12.70 -4.37 -14.19
C PHE A 812 14.00 -4.02 -14.91
N ALA A 813 15.01 -3.64 -14.13
CA ALA A 813 16.34 -3.38 -14.66
C ALA A 813 17.03 -4.65 -15.17
N ASP A 814 16.84 -5.76 -14.45
CA ASP A 814 17.38 -7.08 -14.78
C ASP A 814 16.41 -8.21 -14.40
N GLU A 815 16.73 -9.41 -14.87
CA GLU A 815 15.89 -10.59 -14.68
C GLU A 815 15.93 -11.10 -13.23
N LYS A 816 17.03 -10.87 -12.52
CA LYS A 816 17.22 -11.34 -11.14
C LYS A 816 16.29 -10.59 -10.19
N GLU A 817 16.13 -9.28 -10.35
CA GLU A 817 15.17 -8.48 -9.59
C GLU A 817 13.73 -8.91 -9.84
N ARG A 818 13.36 -9.12 -11.12
CA ARG A 818 12.04 -9.63 -11.49
C ARG A 818 11.75 -10.97 -10.81
N LEU A 819 12.69 -11.91 -10.90
CA LEU A 819 12.55 -13.24 -10.29
C LEU A 819 12.50 -13.18 -8.77
N ARG A 820 13.28 -12.28 -8.14
CA ARG A 820 13.25 -12.05 -6.69
C ARG A 820 11.90 -11.51 -6.21
N MET A 821 11.35 -10.50 -6.88
CA MET A 821 10.02 -9.99 -6.53
C MET A 821 8.95 -11.06 -6.70
N HIS A 822 9.01 -11.80 -7.82
CA HIS A 822 8.08 -12.90 -8.09
C HIS A 822 8.16 -13.99 -7.01
N SER A 823 9.36 -14.50 -6.67
CA SER A 823 9.52 -15.57 -5.68
C SER A 823 9.08 -15.16 -4.28
N LEU A 824 9.28 -13.89 -3.89
CA LEU A 824 8.72 -13.35 -2.64
C LEU A 824 7.19 -13.35 -2.66
N LEU A 825 6.59 -12.85 -3.75
CA LEU A 825 5.14 -12.73 -3.90
C LEU A 825 4.42 -14.10 -3.82
N ILE A 826 5.02 -15.16 -4.37
CA ILE A 826 4.44 -16.52 -4.36
C ILE A 826 4.90 -17.40 -3.17
N GLY A 827 5.77 -16.87 -2.29
CA GLY A 827 6.23 -17.57 -1.09
C GLY A 827 7.31 -18.64 -1.31
N THR A 828 8.03 -18.60 -2.44
CA THR A 828 9.09 -19.57 -2.79
C THR A 828 10.50 -19.04 -2.60
N ALA A 829 10.65 -17.74 -2.32
CA ALA A 829 11.95 -17.16 -1.95
C ALA A 829 12.50 -17.83 -0.69
N LEU A 830 13.81 -18.11 -0.67
CA LEU A 830 14.52 -18.51 0.54
C LEU A 830 15.06 -17.25 1.23
N GLY A 831 14.75 -17.10 2.51
CA GLY A 831 15.37 -16.15 3.42
C GLY A 831 16.85 -16.47 3.68
N ARG A 832 17.51 -15.62 4.47
CA ARG A 832 18.92 -15.83 4.85
C ARG A 832 19.09 -17.00 5.81
N ASP A 833 18.14 -17.15 6.72
CA ASP A 833 18.13 -18.18 7.76
C ASP A 833 17.15 -19.31 7.38
N GLU A 834 16.92 -19.54 6.09
CA GLU A 834 16.01 -20.58 5.62
C GLU A 834 16.72 -21.54 4.68
N ARG A 835 16.33 -22.81 4.76
CA ARG A 835 16.90 -23.88 3.95
C ARG A 835 15.81 -24.81 3.42
N VAL A 836 16.09 -25.47 2.30
CA VAL A 836 15.30 -26.60 1.80
C VAL A 836 15.65 -27.86 2.61
N PHE A 837 14.68 -28.38 3.36
CA PHE A 837 14.84 -29.61 4.16
C PHE A 837 14.48 -30.88 3.40
N GLY A 838 13.70 -30.77 2.32
CA GLY A 838 13.38 -31.89 1.46
C GLY A 838 12.78 -31.44 0.13
N GLU A 839 13.04 -32.20 -0.92
CA GLU A 839 12.38 -32.07 -2.22
C GLU A 839 12.05 -33.49 -2.72
N SER A 840 10.77 -33.73 -3.01
CA SER A 840 10.27 -35.04 -3.44
C SER A 840 9.39 -34.88 -4.68
N ALA A 841 9.49 -35.81 -5.63
CA ALA A 841 8.54 -35.86 -6.74
C ALA A 841 7.20 -36.41 -6.25
N VAL A 842 6.12 -36.06 -6.93
CA VAL A 842 4.79 -36.55 -6.59
C VAL A 842 4.09 -37.11 -7.81
N GLN A 843 3.39 -38.22 -7.63
CA GLN A 843 2.51 -38.80 -8.64
C GLN A 843 1.13 -38.12 -8.63
N GLY A 844 0.69 -37.61 -7.48
CA GLY A 844 -0.57 -36.89 -7.37
C GLY A 844 -0.78 -36.30 -5.98
N ILE A 845 -1.57 -35.21 -5.93
CA ILE A 845 -1.96 -34.53 -4.70
C ILE A 845 -3.44 -34.18 -4.80
N TRP A 846 -4.20 -34.41 -3.73
CA TRP A 846 -5.59 -33.97 -3.64
C TRP A 846 -5.95 -33.54 -2.22
N PHE A 847 -6.97 -32.68 -2.15
CA PHE A 847 -7.46 -32.06 -0.92
C PHE A 847 -8.91 -32.50 -0.71
N SER A 848 -9.23 -32.97 0.50
CA SER A 848 -10.56 -33.48 0.82
C SER A 848 -11.07 -32.87 2.13
N GLU A 849 -12.36 -32.56 2.19
CA GLU A 849 -13.05 -32.13 3.42
C GLU A 849 -13.54 -33.33 4.25
N ARG A 850 -13.61 -34.52 3.63
CA ARG A 850 -14.05 -35.76 4.25
C ARG A 850 -13.00 -36.85 4.14
N PHE A 851 -13.03 -37.76 5.10
CA PHE A 851 -12.17 -38.93 5.11
C PHE A 851 -12.68 -40.00 4.13
N GLY A 852 -11.76 -40.66 3.42
CA GLY A 852 -12.09 -41.66 2.39
C GLY A 852 -12.45 -41.09 1.01
N ASP A 853 -12.52 -39.76 0.86
CA ASP A 853 -12.71 -39.13 -0.44
C ASP A 853 -11.51 -39.39 -1.36
N THR A 854 -11.79 -40.01 -2.51
CA THR A 854 -10.82 -40.15 -3.58
C THR A 854 -10.60 -38.82 -4.31
N ALA A 855 -9.59 -38.75 -5.16
CA ALA A 855 -9.26 -37.54 -5.95
C ALA A 855 -10.47 -36.95 -6.74
N HIS A 856 -11.47 -37.78 -7.07
CA HIS A 856 -12.68 -37.36 -7.79
C HIS A 856 -13.79 -36.78 -6.88
N LYS A 857 -13.75 -37.07 -5.57
CA LYS A 857 -14.75 -36.60 -4.60
C LYS A 857 -14.30 -35.40 -3.78
N GLY A 858 -12.98 -35.20 -3.64
CA GLY A 858 -12.41 -34.03 -2.98
C GLY A 858 -12.56 -32.73 -3.78
N MET A 859 -11.69 -31.75 -3.50
CA MET A 859 -11.64 -30.46 -4.19
C MET A 859 -11.18 -30.63 -5.66
N GLN A 860 -12.14 -30.92 -6.54
CA GLN A 860 -11.89 -31.32 -7.94
C GLN A 860 -10.98 -30.35 -8.71
N VAL A 861 -11.11 -29.04 -8.48
CA VAL A 861 -10.29 -28.03 -9.16
C VAL A 861 -8.80 -28.17 -8.80
N LEU A 862 -8.48 -28.50 -7.55
CA LEU A 862 -7.09 -28.71 -7.12
C LEU A 862 -6.57 -30.07 -7.56
N SER A 863 -7.41 -31.12 -7.55
CA SER A 863 -7.01 -32.44 -8.04
C SER A 863 -6.83 -32.50 -9.57
N SER A 864 -7.41 -31.55 -10.31
CA SER A 864 -7.20 -31.39 -11.75
C SER A 864 -5.83 -30.80 -12.14
N LEU A 865 -5.10 -30.24 -11.17
CA LEU A 865 -3.79 -29.66 -11.42
C LEU A 865 -2.74 -30.76 -11.63
N THR A 866 -1.82 -30.53 -12.57
CA THR A 866 -0.75 -31.48 -12.89
C THR A 866 0.45 -31.27 -11.98
N TRP A 867 0.35 -31.83 -10.77
CA TRP A 867 1.41 -31.79 -9.76
C TRP A 867 2.68 -32.50 -10.23
N ASN A 868 3.84 -31.95 -9.88
CA ASN A 868 5.15 -32.45 -10.28
C ASN A 868 6.02 -32.78 -9.06
N LYS A 869 6.20 -31.81 -8.15
CA LYS A 869 7.05 -31.98 -6.97
C LYS A 869 6.58 -31.14 -5.79
N VAL A 870 7.06 -31.51 -4.61
CA VAL A 870 6.91 -30.76 -3.36
C VAL A 870 8.28 -30.40 -2.79
N ARG A 871 8.42 -29.18 -2.29
CA ARG A 871 9.64 -28.68 -1.63
C ARG A 871 9.28 -28.18 -0.23
N VAL A 872 9.99 -28.66 0.78
CA VAL A 872 9.82 -28.24 2.17
C VAL A 872 10.90 -27.23 2.53
N ILE A 873 10.49 -26.04 2.96
CA ILE A 873 11.37 -24.94 3.37
C ILE A 873 11.10 -24.65 4.84
N ASN A 874 12.14 -24.51 5.65
CA ASN A 874 12.04 -24.16 7.07
C ASN A 874 13.25 -23.33 7.53
N ASP A 875 13.24 -22.90 8.78
CA ASP A 875 14.31 -22.17 9.46
C ASP A 875 15.58 -23.03 9.63
N ASP A 876 16.74 -22.44 9.37
CA ASP A 876 18.05 -23.05 9.54
C ASP A 876 18.65 -22.58 10.87
N ASN A 877 18.27 -23.22 11.98
CA ASN A 877 18.62 -22.80 13.34
C ASN A 877 20.05 -23.19 13.78
N ASP A 878 20.98 -23.44 12.86
CA ASP A 878 22.31 -24.05 13.08
C ASP A 878 22.30 -25.40 13.83
N GLY A 879 21.12 -25.90 14.23
CA GLY A 879 20.93 -27.22 14.81
C GLY A 879 20.87 -28.29 13.71
N ASP A 880 21.34 -29.50 14.03
CA ASP A 880 21.33 -30.65 13.11
C ASP A 880 19.91 -31.02 12.59
N ARG A 881 18.81 -30.47 13.14
CA ARG A 881 17.43 -30.89 12.83
C ARG A 881 16.40 -29.74 12.79
N PRO A 882 15.41 -29.78 11.88
CA PRO A 882 14.37 -28.76 11.76
C PRO A 882 13.36 -28.80 12.91
N SER A 883 13.10 -27.66 13.55
CA SER A 883 11.91 -27.51 14.41
C SER A 883 10.67 -27.44 13.52
N CYS A 884 9.81 -28.46 13.56
CA CYS A 884 8.57 -28.52 12.76
C CYS A 884 7.33 -28.07 13.55
N VAL A 885 7.40 -28.09 14.88
CA VAL A 885 6.34 -27.61 15.78
C VAL A 885 6.63 -26.16 16.15
N LEU A 886 5.58 -25.32 16.19
CA LEU A 886 5.69 -23.87 16.38
C LEU A 886 6.58 -23.17 15.34
N ALA A 887 6.74 -23.79 14.17
CA ALA A 887 7.65 -23.34 13.13
C ALA A 887 6.98 -22.26 12.26
N ASP A 888 7.26 -20.99 12.56
CA ASP A 888 6.70 -19.85 11.81
C ASP A 888 7.11 -19.83 10.32
N LYS A 889 8.24 -20.45 9.96
CA LYS A 889 8.80 -20.46 8.60
C LYS A 889 8.57 -21.76 7.83
N LEU A 890 8.07 -22.82 8.48
CA LEU A 890 7.84 -24.12 7.84
C LEU A 890 6.76 -23.99 6.77
N ARG A 891 7.11 -24.31 5.53
CA ARG A 891 6.17 -24.30 4.40
C ARG A 891 6.49 -25.37 3.38
N VAL A 892 5.45 -25.84 2.72
CA VAL A 892 5.54 -26.78 1.60
C VAL A 892 5.13 -26.04 0.34
N VAL A 893 6.02 -26.04 -0.65
CA VAL A 893 5.79 -25.49 -1.98
C VAL A 893 5.44 -26.65 -2.91
N TYR A 894 4.22 -26.64 -3.40
CA TYR A 894 3.64 -27.61 -4.32
C TYR A 894 3.79 -27.02 -5.72
N GLU A 895 4.63 -27.65 -6.54
CA GLU A 895 4.84 -27.21 -7.91
C GLU A 895 3.96 -28.04 -8.85
N PHE A 896 3.20 -27.35 -9.71
CA PHE A 896 2.46 -27.95 -10.82
C PHE A 896 2.86 -27.26 -12.12
N LYS A 897 2.54 -27.86 -13.27
CA LYS A 897 3.03 -27.43 -14.59
C LYS A 897 2.94 -25.91 -14.85
N ASP A 898 1.88 -25.27 -14.38
CA ASP A 898 1.53 -23.89 -14.74
C ASP A 898 1.44 -22.95 -13.51
N GLY A 899 2.02 -23.34 -12.36
CA GLY A 899 1.94 -22.54 -11.14
C GLY A 899 2.47 -23.23 -9.88
N THR A 900 2.20 -22.60 -8.74
CA THR A 900 2.64 -23.07 -7.42
C THR A 900 1.55 -22.87 -6.37
N LEU A 901 1.49 -23.75 -5.38
CA LEU A 901 0.74 -23.56 -4.14
C LEU A 901 1.74 -23.62 -3.00
N THR A 902 1.75 -22.59 -2.14
CA THR A 902 2.61 -22.50 -0.96
C THR A 902 1.71 -22.65 0.26
N ASP A 903 1.87 -23.75 0.98
CA ASP A 903 1.14 -24.10 2.19
C ASP A 903 2.05 -23.90 3.42
N ARG A 904 1.69 -23.01 4.34
CA ARG A 904 2.51 -22.67 5.52
C ARG A 904 2.07 -23.54 6.69
N ILE A 905 2.95 -24.42 7.18
CA ILE A 905 2.69 -25.35 8.27
C ILE A 905 3.10 -24.69 9.60
N ASN A 906 2.38 -23.63 9.97
CA ASN A 906 2.52 -23.05 11.29
C ASN A 906 1.52 -23.76 12.23
N VAL A 907 2.00 -24.73 13.03
CA VAL A 907 1.19 -25.62 13.88
C VAL A 907 1.63 -25.56 15.34
N ALA A 908 0.68 -25.66 16.27
CA ALA A 908 0.95 -25.86 17.70
C ALA A 908 1.17 -27.35 18.03
N PRO A 909 1.72 -27.67 19.21
CA PRO A 909 1.84 -29.06 19.65
C PRO A 909 0.49 -29.79 19.60
N GLY A 910 0.44 -30.97 19.00
CA GLY A 910 -0.78 -31.77 18.86
C GLY A 910 -1.60 -31.52 17.57
N GLU A 911 -1.25 -30.50 16.77
CA GLU A 911 -2.05 -30.10 15.60
C GLU A 911 -1.62 -30.79 14.29
N LEU A 912 -0.35 -31.20 14.16
CA LEU A 912 0.14 -31.89 12.97
C LEU A 912 -0.17 -33.39 13.09
N LYS A 913 -1.17 -33.85 12.34
CA LYS A 913 -1.59 -35.25 12.33
C LYS A 913 -1.44 -35.87 10.96
N LEU A 914 -0.95 -37.10 10.92
CA LEU A 914 -0.75 -37.86 9.69
C LEU A 914 -1.36 -39.26 9.72
N ARG A 915 -1.62 -39.80 8.55
CA ARG A 915 -2.07 -41.17 8.35
C ARG A 915 -1.38 -41.78 7.14
N LEU A 916 -0.88 -42.99 7.31
CA LEU A 916 -0.39 -43.80 6.21
C LEU A 916 -1.51 -44.71 5.69
N ASP A 917 -1.59 -44.85 4.37
CA ASP A 917 -2.55 -45.74 3.73
C ASP A 917 -2.03 -47.19 3.80
N VAL A 918 -2.91 -48.12 4.18
CA VAL A 918 -2.59 -49.56 4.32
C VAL A 918 -2.62 -50.27 2.96
N GLN A 919 -3.52 -49.83 2.07
CA GLN A 919 -3.73 -50.42 0.75
C GLN A 919 -2.77 -49.87 -0.30
N ASN A 920 -2.40 -48.59 -0.16
CA ASN A 920 -1.47 -47.94 -1.05
C ASN A 920 -0.25 -47.44 -0.26
N PRO A 921 0.84 -48.23 -0.17
CA PRO A 921 2.01 -47.87 0.65
C PRO A 921 2.68 -46.55 0.22
N SER A 922 2.45 -46.10 -1.01
CA SER A 922 2.99 -44.84 -1.52
C SER A 922 2.13 -43.61 -1.18
N CYS A 923 1.06 -43.76 -0.39
CA CYS A 923 0.18 -42.67 0.01
C CYS A 923 0.39 -42.25 1.47
N LEU A 924 0.54 -40.93 1.66
CA LEU A 924 0.56 -40.24 2.96
C LEU A 924 -0.59 -39.22 2.99
N MET A 925 -1.33 -39.18 4.09
CA MET A 925 -2.40 -38.22 4.36
C MET A 925 -1.97 -37.31 5.50
N VAL A 926 -2.05 -35.99 5.29
CA VAL A 926 -1.74 -34.98 6.30
C VAL A 926 -3.01 -34.19 6.60
N PHE A 927 -3.49 -34.28 7.83
CA PHE A 927 -4.58 -33.46 8.32
C PHE A 927 -4.07 -32.06 8.63
N ARG A 928 -4.84 -31.04 8.26
CA ARG A 928 -4.63 -29.71 8.83
C ARG A 928 -5.90 -28.90 8.99
N GLN A 929 -5.82 -28.03 9.98
CA GLN A 929 -6.82 -27.06 10.36
C GLN A 929 -7.15 -26.05 9.23
N PRO A 930 -8.29 -25.35 9.33
CA PRO A 930 -8.61 -24.23 8.45
C PRO A 930 -7.53 -23.16 8.54
N GLN A 931 -7.06 -22.66 7.40
CA GLN A 931 -5.93 -21.73 7.35
C GLN A 931 -6.13 -20.66 6.28
N ALA A 932 -5.66 -19.45 6.55
CA ALA A 932 -5.93 -18.28 5.71
C ALA A 932 -4.65 -17.56 5.27
N ASP A 933 -3.58 -18.32 5.15
CA ASP A 933 -2.22 -17.92 4.79
C ASP A 933 -1.64 -18.76 3.63
N ILE A 934 -2.43 -19.62 2.98
CA ILE A 934 -2.04 -20.31 1.74
C ILE A 934 -1.86 -19.30 0.60
N THR A 935 -0.80 -19.45 -0.20
CA THR A 935 -0.61 -18.65 -1.41
C THR A 935 -0.68 -19.55 -2.64
N LEU A 936 -1.61 -19.28 -3.56
CA LEU A 936 -1.72 -19.99 -4.83
C LEU A 936 -1.39 -19.03 -5.97
N ALA A 937 -0.52 -19.43 -6.89
CA ALA A 937 -0.13 -18.63 -8.05
C ALA A 937 -0.23 -19.44 -9.34
N VAL A 938 -0.78 -18.82 -10.39
CA VAL A 938 -1.00 -19.43 -11.72
C VAL A 938 -0.53 -18.50 -12.83
N THR A 939 -0.03 -19.10 -13.90
CA THR A 939 0.36 -18.35 -15.10
C THR A 939 -0.85 -17.85 -15.90
N GLU A 940 -0.79 -16.61 -16.40
CA GLU A 940 -1.89 -15.92 -17.11
C GLU A 940 -2.32 -16.67 -18.38
N ALA A 941 -1.38 -17.30 -19.09
CA ALA A 941 -1.62 -18.03 -20.34
C ALA A 941 -2.69 -19.15 -20.21
N LYS A 942 -2.95 -19.65 -19.01
CA LYS A 942 -3.93 -20.71 -18.75
C LYS A 942 -4.96 -20.40 -17.66
N ALA A 943 -4.98 -19.18 -17.15
CA ALA A 943 -5.97 -18.76 -16.16
C ALA A 943 -7.34 -18.53 -16.85
N SER A 944 -8.04 -19.61 -17.21
CA SER A 944 -9.43 -19.51 -17.66
C SER A 944 -10.29 -18.92 -16.55
N ARG A 945 -11.40 -18.26 -16.93
CA ARG A 945 -12.31 -17.67 -15.92
C ARG A 945 -12.88 -18.72 -14.98
N ASP A 946 -13.18 -19.91 -15.51
CA ASP A 946 -13.72 -21.03 -14.74
C ASP A 946 -12.67 -21.60 -13.78
N LEU A 947 -11.42 -21.77 -14.23
CA LEU A 947 -10.32 -22.22 -13.37
C LEU A 947 -10.07 -21.22 -12.24
N SER A 948 -9.97 -19.92 -12.56
CA SER A 948 -9.75 -18.89 -11.55
C SER A 948 -10.88 -18.86 -10.52
N GLY A 949 -12.14 -18.98 -10.93
CA GLY A 949 -13.29 -19.00 -10.02
C GLY A 949 -13.28 -20.23 -9.13
N GLY A 950 -12.99 -21.42 -9.70
CA GLY A 950 -12.88 -22.66 -8.94
C GLY A 950 -11.75 -22.62 -7.91
N LEU A 951 -10.57 -22.09 -8.28
CA LEU A 951 -9.44 -21.94 -7.38
C LEU A 951 -9.75 -20.97 -6.22
N THR A 952 -10.43 -19.85 -6.49
CA THR A 952 -10.90 -18.93 -5.43
C THR A 952 -11.86 -19.64 -4.48
N GLN A 953 -12.80 -20.44 -4.99
CA GLN A 953 -13.72 -21.22 -4.15
C GLN A 953 -12.97 -22.24 -3.29
N ALA A 954 -11.96 -22.91 -3.85
CA ALA A 954 -11.14 -23.86 -3.11
C ALA A 954 -10.34 -23.19 -1.99
N LEU A 955 -9.75 -22.02 -2.25
CA LEU A 955 -9.04 -21.23 -1.22
C LEU A 955 -9.98 -20.80 -0.08
N GLU A 956 -11.21 -20.36 -0.40
CA GLU A 956 -12.17 -19.98 0.63
C GLU A 956 -12.62 -21.18 1.47
N SER A 957 -12.81 -22.36 0.86
CA SER A 957 -13.03 -23.60 1.60
C SER A 957 -11.85 -23.95 2.51
N LEU A 958 -10.61 -23.92 2.02
CA LEU A 958 -9.41 -24.21 2.84
C LEU A 958 -9.24 -23.27 4.05
N LYS A 959 -9.81 -22.06 3.97
CA LYS A 959 -9.87 -21.11 5.08
C LYS A 959 -10.96 -21.41 6.11
N GLN A 960 -12.06 -22.04 5.70
CA GLN A 960 -13.23 -22.25 6.55
C GLN A 960 -13.30 -23.67 7.14
N THR A 961 -12.78 -24.66 6.42
CA THR A 961 -12.93 -26.08 6.76
C THR A 961 -11.59 -26.76 6.99
N ALA A 962 -11.57 -27.70 7.93
CA ALA A 962 -10.42 -28.57 8.11
C ALA A 962 -10.36 -29.54 6.92
N THR A 963 -9.15 -29.85 6.47
CA THR A 963 -8.96 -30.66 5.25
C THR A 963 -7.84 -31.68 5.41
N ILE A 964 -7.89 -32.70 4.56
CA ILE A 964 -6.88 -33.74 4.44
C ILE A 964 -6.14 -33.54 3.13
N ARG A 965 -4.82 -33.39 3.19
CA ARG A 965 -3.92 -33.33 2.03
C ARG A 965 -3.38 -34.74 1.82
N THR A 966 -3.73 -35.36 0.71
CA THR A 966 -3.22 -36.69 0.38
C THR A 966 -2.17 -36.60 -0.71
N PHE A 967 -1.02 -37.21 -0.46
CA PHE A 967 0.15 -37.22 -1.33
C PHE A 967 0.40 -38.65 -1.78
N LYS A 968 0.51 -38.85 -3.09
CA LYS A 968 0.93 -40.11 -3.69
C LYS A 968 2.33 -39.94 -4.27
N PHE A 969 3.29 -40.71 -3.78
CA PHE A 969 4.68 -40.67 -4.22
C PHE A 969 4.99 -41.78 -5.23
N PRO A 970 5.96 -41.58 -6.14
CA PRO A 970 6.40 -42.64 -7.04
C PRO A 970 7.22 -43.73 -6.32
N LYS A 971 7.93 -43.35 -5.26
CA LYS A 971 8.79 -44.24 -4.46
C LYS A 971 8.56 -44.01 -2.98
N LEU A 972 8.74 -45.06 -2.19
CA LEU A 972 8.59 -45.01 -0.74
C LEU A 972 9.65 -44.11 -0.07
N GLU A 973 10.87 -44.11 -0.59
CA GLU A 973 11.96 -43.23 -0.12
C GLU A 973 11.59 -41.74 -0.18
N GLU A 974 10.85 -41.33 -1.22
CA GLU A 974 10.41 -39.95 -1.38
C GLU A 974 9.29 -39.57 -0.40
N LEU A 975 8.44 -40.55 -0.05
CA LEU A 975 7.44 -40.40 1.01
C LEU A 975 8.13 -40.20 2.36
N HIS A 976 9.11 -41.05 2.69
CA HIS A 976 9.86 -40.97 3.95
C HIS A 976 10.66 -39.66 4.06
N ALA A 977 11.29 -39.22 2.97
CA ALA A 977 12.00 -37.94 2.93
C ALA A 977 11.06 -36.75 3.17
N PHE A 978 9.85 -36.79 2.56
CA PHE A 978 8.84 -35.75 2.77
C PHE A 978 8.29 -35.76 4.20
N GLU A 979 7.96 -36.95 4.73
CA GLU A 979 7.49 -37.12 6.11
C GLU A 979 8.52 -36.60 7.12
N THR A 980 9.79 -36.95 6.94
CA THR A 980 10.90 -36.46 7.76
C THR A 980 11.01 -34.94 7.68
N ALA A 981 10.89 -34.35 6.49
CA ALA A 981 11.03 -32.92 6.30
C ALA A 981 9.90 -32.08 6.95
N ILE A 982 8.67 -32.62 7.04
CA ILE A 982 7.53 -31.90 7.64
C ILE A 982 7.32 -32.21 9.13
N THR A 983 7.87 -33.32 9.65
CA THR A 983 7.68 -33.74 11.05
C THR A 983 8.94 -33.66 11.90
N GLY A 984 10.13 -33.77 11.30
CA GLY A 984 11.40 -33.92 12.00
C GLY A 984 11.69 -35.35 12.48
N PHE A 985 10.81 -36.32 12.20
CA PHE A 985 10.99 -37.72 12.59
C PHE A 985 11.57 -38.55 11.44
N ASN A 986 12.64 -39.29 11.72
CA ASN A 986 13.24 -40.21 10.75
C ASN A 986 12.47 -41.53 10.73
N VAL A 987 12.16 -42.02 9.54
CA VAL A 987 11.54 -43.35 9.36
C VAL A 987 12.61 -44.43 9.44
N LEU A 988 12.54 -45.29 10.45
CA LEU A 988 13.46 -46.42 10.66
C LEU A 988 12.95 -47.71 10.01
N PHE A 989 11.64 -47.92 10.04
CA PHE A 989 10.97 -49.09 9.48
C PHE A 989 9.61 -48.69 8.90
N ASP A 990 9.21 -49.30 7.78
CA ASP A 990 7.86 -49.21 7.19
C ASP A 990 7.54 -50.53 6.49
N GLY A 991 6.45 -51.18 6.87
CA GLY A 991 6.05 -52.50 6.34
C GLY A 991 4.60 -52.87 6.68
N ILE A 992 4.08 -53.93 6.05
CA ILE A 992 2.71 -54.40 6.26
C ILE A 992 2.73 -55.71 7.03
N ALA A 993 2.28 -55.68 8.29
CA ALA A 993 2.04 -56.87 9.07
C ALA A 993 0.76 -57.57 8.61
N SER A 994 0.82 -58.90 8.50
CA SER A 994 -0.32 -59.73 8.14
C SER A 994 -1.38 -59.83 9.25
N ALA A 995 -0.96 -59.64 10.51
CA ALA A 995 -1.86 -59.55 11.66
C ALA A 995 -1.22 -58.73 12.78
N PHE A 996 -2.04 -57.97 13.48
CA PHE A 996 -1.66 -57.23 14.69
C PHE A 996 -2.64 -57.61 15.82
N ALA A 997 -2.12 -58.15 16.92
CA ALA A 997 -2.95 -58.65 18.00
C ALA A 997 -2.60 -58.06 19.37
N ILE A 998 -3.62 -57.75 20.17
CA ILE A 998 -3.50 -57.29 21.55
C ILE A 998 -4.10 -58.37 22.46
N SER A 999 -3.30 -58.93 23.36
CA SER A 999 -3.73 -59.96 24.31
C SER A 999 -4.28 -59.31 25.57
N ARG A 1000 -5.48 -58.71 25.45
CA ARG A 1000 -6.06 -57.89 26.53
C ARG A 1000 -6.48 -58.71 27.74
N ARG A 1001 -5.96 -58.39 28.92
CA ARG A 1001 -6.39 -58.98 30.20
C ARG A 1001 -7.75 -58.44 30.64
N ARG A 1002 -8.63 -59.30 31.18
CA ARG A 1002 -9.89 -58.86 31.79
C ARG A 1002 -9.67 -58.57 33.28
N MET A 1003 -10.15 -57.43 33.75
CA MET A 1003 -10.00 -56.99 35.16
C MET A 1003 -10.61 -57.95 36.19
N VAL A 1004 -11.63 -58.74 35.81
CA VAL A 1004 -12.44 -59.55 36.76
C VAL A 1004 -12.27 -61.06 36.56
N VAL A 1005 -11.62 -61.50 35.47
CA VAL A 1005 -11.37 -62.93 35.19
C VAL A 1005 -10.00 -63.13 34.52
N PRO A 1006 -9.25 -64.20 34.83
CA PRO A 1006 -7.94 -64.52 34.20
C PRO A 1006 -8.04 -64.97 32.73
N ILE A 1007 -8.95 -64.40 31.95
CA ILE A 1007 -9.17 -64.75 30.54
C ILE A 1007 -8.69 -63.59 29.68
N HIS A 1008 -7.65 -63.84 28.88
CA HIS A 1008 -7.20 -62.91 27.86
C HIS A 1008 -8.17 -62.91 26.69
N LYS A 1009 -8.72 -61.74 26.34
CA LYS A 1009 -9.45 -61.57 25.07
C LYS A 1009 -8.45 -61.11 24.03
N LYS A 1010 -8.16 -61.96 23.05
CA LYS A 1010 -7.34 -61.59 21.90
C LYS A 1010 -8.15 -60.67 20.99
N TRP A 1011 -7.69 -59.43 20.84
CA TRP A 1011 -8.12 -58.53 19.77
C TRP A 1011 -7.13 -58.69 18.64
N GLU A 1012 -7.61 -58.88 17.41
CA GLU A 1012 -6.76 -59.14 16.26
C GLU A 1012 -7.27 -58.31 15.08
N ALA A 1013 -6.40 -57.45 14.56
CA ALA A 1013 -6.57 -56.75 13.30
C ALA A 1013 -5.92 -57.59 12.19
N GLY A 1014 -6.45 -57.46 10.97
CA GLY A 1014 -5.86 -58.03 9.77
C GLY A 1014 -4.60 -57.27 9.31
N ALA A 1015 -4.55 -56.97 8.01
CA ALA A 1015 -3.44 -56.20 7.43
C ALA A 1015 -3.27 -54.86 8.17
N THR A 1016 -2.04 -54.61 8.63
CA THR A 1016 -1.70 -53.47 9.46
C THR A 1016 -0.40 -52.86 8.96
N ARG A 1017 -0.42 -51.59 8.55
CA ARG A 1017 0.81 -50.87 8.21
C ARG A 1017 1.51 -50.45 9.49
N ILE A 1018 2.74 -50.92 9.67
CA ILE A 1018 3.59 -50.65 10.82
C ILE A 1018 4.74 -49.76 10.36
N GLN A 1019 4.90 -48.63 11.03
CA GLN A 1019 6.05 -47.76 10.86
C GLN A 1019 6.74 -47.55 12.20
N VAL A 1020 8.08 -47.54 12.22
CA VAL A 1020 8.85 -47.09 13.39
C VAL A 1020 9.55 -45.81 13.01
N VAL A 1021 9.29 -44.75 13.78
CA VAL A 1021 9.86 -43.42 13.57
C VAL A 1021 10.69 -43.01 14.78
N SER A 1022 11.68 -42.13 14.59
CA SER A 1022 12.49 -41.63 15.71
C SER A 1022 12.86 -40.16 15.61
N GLN A 1023 12.83 -39.49 16.76
CA GLN A 1023 13.32 -38.13 16.99
C GLN A 1023 14.02 -38.08 18.34
N ASP A 1024 15.20 -37.47 18.41
CA ASP A 1024 15.99 -37.28 19.64
C ASP A 1024 16.20 -38.55 20.49
N GLY A 1025 16.42 -39.68 19.80
CA GLY A 1025 16.62 -40.99 20.44
C GLY A 1025 15.34 -41.63 20.99
N VAL A 1026 14.20 -40.94 20.90
CA VAL A 1026 12.88 -41.50 21.20
C VAL A 1026 12.37 -42.20 19.94
N ALA A 1027 12.09 -43.50 20.05
CA ALA A 1027 11.45 -44.27 18.99
C ALA A 1027 9.94 -44.38 19.25
N GLN A 1028 9.13 -44.32 18.20
CA GLN A 1028 7.68 -44.53 18.27
C GLN A 1028 7.26 -45.59 17.25
N LEU A 1029 6.32 -46.44 17.64
CA LEU A 1029 5.64 -47.37 16.73
C LEU A 1029 4.30 -46.79 16.33
N LEU A 1030 4.05 -46.71 15.03
CA LEU A 1030 2.79 -46.29 14.43
C LEU A 1030 2.15 -47.49 13.75
N ALA A 1031 0.89 -47.78 14.08
CA ALA A 1031 0.13 -48.86 13.50
C ALA A 1031 -1.16 -48.31 12.87
N PHE A 1032 -1.35 -48.55 11.58
CA PHE A 1032 -2.57 -48.20 10.84
C PHE A 1032 -3.29 -49.46 10.40
N PHE A 1033 -4.55 -49.59 10.81
CA PHE A 1033 -5.35 -50.79 10.59
C PHE A 1033 -6.22 -50.65 9.35
N GLU A 1034 -6.33 -51.73 8.58
CA GLU A 1034 -7.34 -51.87 7.54
C GLU A 1034 -8.69 -52.26 8.14
N ASP A 1035 -8.75 -53.47 8.70
CA ASP A 1035 -9.95 -54.10 9.26
C ASP A 1035 -9.78 -54.36 10.76
N PHE A 1036 -10.05 -53.33 11.56
CA PHE A 1036 -10.07 -53.48 13.02
C PHE A 1036 -11.28 -52.80 13.63
N SER A 1037 -12.11 -53.60 14.30
CA SER A 1037 -13.38 -53.14 14.89
C SER A 1037 -13.19 -52.21 16.11
N HIS A 1038 -11.98 -52.15 16.66
CA HIS A 1038 -11.68 -51.33 17.84
C HIS A 1038 -11.06 -49.98 17.52
N GLY A 1039 -10.57 -49.74 16.29
CA GLY A 1039 -10.07 -48.43 15.87
C GLY A 1039 -9.30 -48.48 14.56
N ARG A 1040 -8.85 -47.32 14.07
CA ARG A 1040 -8.23 -47.18 12.74
C ARG A 1040 -6.70 -46.99 12.78
N CYS A 1041 -6.17 -46.62 13.94
CA CYS A 1041 -4.74 -46.53 14.18
C CYS A 1041 -4.43 -46.54 15.68
N MET A 1042 -3.16 -46.72 16.02
CA MET A 1042 -2.59 -46.42 17.33
C MET A 1042 -1.11 -46.08 17.18
N GLY A 1043 -0.60 -45.25 18.07
CA GLY A 1043 0.81 -44.89 18.13
C GLY A 1043 1.28 -44.84 19.58
N PHE A 1044 2.49 -45.31 19.85
CA PHE A 1044 3.07 -45.29 21.20
C PHE A 1044 4.61 -45.32 21.16
N HIS A 1045 5.22 -44.83 22.22
CA HIS A 1045 6.67 -44.83 22.39
C HIS A 1045 7.23 -46.24 22.63
N LEU A 1046 8.36 -46.53 22.00
CA LEU A 1046 9.20 -47.69 22.29
C LEU A 1046 10.38 -47.24 23.17
N LYS A 1047 10.60 -47.94 24.28
CA LYS A 1047 11.64 -47.62 25.27
C LYS A 1047 12.71 -48.70 25.30
N GLY A 1048 13.92 -48.32 25.71
CA GLY A 1048 15.01 -49.27 25.96
C GLY A 1048 14.73 -50.29 27.08
N THR A 1049 13.71 -50.03 27.92
CA THR A 1049 13.23 -50.92 28.98
C THR A 1049 12.17 -51.92 28.53
N ASP A 1050 11.63 -51.77 27.32
CA ASP A 1050 10.58 -52.65 26.82
C ASP A 1050 11.15 -54.04 26.50
N VAL A 1051 10.33 -55.08 26.68
CA VAL A 1051 10.75 -56.47 26.46
C VAL A 1051 10.16 -56.98 25.15
N PHE A 1052 11.05 -57.40 24.26
CA PHE A 1052 10.70 -57.92 22.95
C PHE A 1052 11.03 -59.40 22.83
N GLU A 1053 10.14 -60.20 22.26
CA GLU A 1053 10.33 -61.64 22.04
C GLU A 1053 10.01 -61.99 20.57
N SER A 1054 10.94 -62.64 19.88
CA SER A 1054 10.65 -63.20 18.56
C SER A 1054 9.93 -64.54 18.70
N PHE A 1055 8.91 -64.78 17.88
CA PHE A 1055 8.20 -66.05 17.85
C PHE A 1055 7.83 -66.45 16.42
N SER A 1056 7.41 -67.70 16.24
CA SER A 1056 6.90 -68.22 14.97
C SER A 1056 5.56 -68.91 15.20
N ARG A 1057 4.59 -68.69 14.29
CA ARG A 1057 3.26 -69.31 14.33
C ARG A 1057 2.92 -69.88 12.96
N GLY A 1058 3.10 -71.19 12.81
CA GLY A 1058 2.98 -71.86 11.51
C GLY A 1058 4.07 -71.38 10.56
N SER A 1059 3.70 -70.95 9.35
CA SER A 1059 4.63 -70.36 8.38
C SER A 1059 4.98 -68.89 8.66
N LYS A 1060 4.24 -68.22 9.56
CA LYS A 1060 4.42 -66.80 9.85
C LYS A 1060 5.42 -66.58 10.97
N THR A 1061 6.16 -65.49 10.88
CA THR A 1061 7.11 -65.07 11.92
C THR A 1061 6.62 -63.78 12.56
N GLY A 1062 6.90 -63.59 13.85
CA GLY A 1062 6.34 -62.46 14.58
C GLY A 1062 7.26 -61.92 15.67
N LEU A 1063 6.87 -60.74 16.13
CA LEU A 1063 7.47 -60.01 17.23
C LEU A 1063 6.39 -59.80 18.29
N LYS A 1064 6.70 -60.16 19.53
CA LYS A 1064 5.86 -59.89 20.69
C LYS A 1064 6.49 -58.77 21.52
N ILE A 1065 5.71 -57.75 21.82
CA ILE A 1065 6.05 -56.70 22.78
C ILE A 1065 5.35 -57.07 24.08
N VAL A 1066 6.12 -57.47 25.08
CA VAL A 1066 5.61 -57.94 26.37
C VAL A 1066 5.26 -56.73 27.22
N ASP A 1067 4.06 -56.72 27.80
CA ASP A 1067 3.55 -55.64 28.65
C ASP A 1067 3.65 -54.24 28.00
N ALA A 1068 3.31 -54.15 26.71
CA ALA A 1068 3.38 -52.90 25.95
C ALA A 1068 2.43 -51.85 26.52
N LYS A 1069 2.90 -50.61 26.68
CA LYS A 1069 2.10 -49.49 27.19
C LYS A 1069 1.61 -48.63 26.04
N PHE A 1070 0.29 -48.56 25.84
CA PHE A 1070 -0.29 -47.91 24.66
C PHE A 1070 -1.65 -47.24 24.96
N PRO A 1071 -2.06 -46.25 24.14
CA PRO A 1071 -3.42 -45.71 24.15
C PRO A 1071 -4.37 -46.66 23.40
N LEU A 1072 -5.62 -46.75 23.86
CA LEU A 1072 -6.63 -47.56 23.16
C LEU A 1072 -6.95 -46.94 21.79
N PRO A 1073 -6.97 -47.75 20.72
CA PRO A 1073 -7.48 -47.32 19.42
C PRO A 1073 -8.89 -46.73 19.54
N LYS A 1074 -9.15 -45.66 18.79
CA LYS A 1074 -10.45 -45.00 18.75
C LYS A 1074 -11.24 -45.46 17.53
N ALA A 1075 -12.48 -45.88 17.74
CA ALA A 1075 -13.40 -46.19 16.67
C ALA A 1075 -13.93 -44.90 16.04
N LEU A 1076 -13.81 -44.78 14.72
CA LEU A 1076 -14.49 -43.72 13.98
C LEU A 1076 -15.99 -44.01 13.97
N ALA A 1077 -16.80 -43.07 14.45
CA ALA A 1077 -18.25 -43.22 14.43
C ALA A 1077 -18.74 -43.35 12.98
N ALA A 1078 -19.73 -44.22 12.73
CA ALA A 1078 -20.19 -44.52 11.37
C ALA A 1078 -20.78 -43.30 10.62
N GLU A 1079 -21.21 -42.26 11.34
CA GLU A 1079 -21.71 -41.00 10.77
C GLU A 1079 -20.64 -39.89 10.69
N ALA A 1080 -19.44 -40.12 11.24
CA ALA A 1080 -18.38 -39.13 11.33
C ALA A 1080 -17.48 -39.16 10.09
N ASP A 1081 -17.90 -38.46 9.04
CA ASP A 1081 -17.16 -38.37 7.77
C ASP A 1081 -16.25 -37.15 7.65
N GLY A 1082 -16.35 -36.18 8.56
CA GLY A 1082 -15.59 -34.93 8.49
C GLY A 1082 -14.10 -35.12 8.76
N ALA A 1083 -13.28 -34.25 8.17
CA ALA A 1083 -11.82 -34.29 8.34
C ALA A 1083 -11.38 -34.20 9.81
N GLN A 1084 -12.09 -33.41 10.64
CA GLN A 1084 -11.73 -33.22 12.06
C GLN A 1084 -12.02 -34.48 12.87
N GLU A 1085 -13.21 -35.05 12.75
CA GLU A 1085 -13.57 -36.28 13.46
C GLU A 1085 -12.70 -37.45 13.03
N ALA A 1086 -12.38 -37.54 11.73
CA ALA A 1086 -11.43 -38.50 11.21
C ALA A 1086 -10.01 -38.29 11.77
N ALA A 1087 -9.56 -37.05 11.91
CA ALA A 1087 -8.25 -36.74 12.48
C ALA A 1087 -8.10 -37.19 13.94
N ASP A 1088 -9.21 -37.24 14.69
CA ASP A 1088 -9.18 -37.67 16.10
C ASP A 1088 -9.22 -39.19 16.29
N ALA A 1089 -9.69 -39.96 15.29
CA ALA A 1089 -9.84 -41.41 15.38
C ALA A 1089 -8.98 -42.23 14.40
N ALA A 1090 -8.47 -41.63 13.32
CA ALA A 1090 -7.78 -42.33 12.23
C ALA A 1090 -6.42 -41.74 11.85
N PHE A 1091 -5.98 -40.66 12.50
CA PHE A 1091 -4.66 -40.03 12.30
C PHE A 1091 -3.87 -40.04 13.61
N LEU A 1092 -2.54 -39.97 13.49
CA LEU A 1092 -1.61 -39.92 14.62
C LEU A 1092 -0.86 -38.59 14.63
N CYS A 1093 -0.56 -38.11 15.84
CA CYS A 1093 0.30 -36.95 16.10
C CYS A 1093 1.63 -37.47 16.66
N LEU A 1094 2.75 -37.06 16.06
CA LEU A 1094 4.08 -37.56 16.45
C LEU A 1094 4.72 -36.72 17.57
N ASP A 1095 4.46 -35.41 17.57
CA ASP A 1095 5.04 -34.47 18.54
C ASP A 1095 4.36 -34.52 19.91
N LEU A 1096 3.06 -34.84 19.96
CA LEU A 1096 2.32 -35.05 21.20
C LEU A 1096 1.53 -36.38 21.16
N PRO A 1097 2.21 -37.52 21.33
CA PRO A 1097 1.54 -38.82 21.34
C PRO A 1097 0.57 -38.95 22.52
N GLU A 1098 -0.51 -39.71 22.31
CA GLU A 1098 -1.51 -39.92 23.35
C GLU A 1098 -0.92 -40.75 24.50
N LEU A 1099 -1.20 -40.33 25.74
CA LEU A 1099 -0.68 -40.98 26.93
C LEU A 1099 -1.22 -42.42 27.03
N PRO A 1100 -0.37 -43.39 27.41
CA PRO A 1100 -0.80 -44.77 27.54
C PRO A 1100 -1.79 -44.93 28.70
N GLY A 1101 -2.99 -45.42 28.40
CA GLY A 1101 -4.03 -45.73 29.39
C GLY A 1101 -4.15 -47.22 29.71
N GLU A 1102 -3.56 -48.08 28.88
CA GLU A 1102 -3.63 -49.54 29.00
C GLU A 1102 -2.23 -50.15 28.88
N HIS A 1103 -2.09 -51.40 29.33
CA HIS A 1103 -0.90 -52.19 29.10
C HIS A 1103 -1.22 -53.67 28.96
N ASP A 1104 -0.74 -54.28 27.88
CA ASP A 1104 -0.99 -55.68 27.50
C ASP A 1104 0.08 -56.16 26.51
N ASP A 1105 0.14 -57.47 26.29
CA ASP A 1105 1.03 -58.04 25.26
C ASP A 1105 0.53 -57.74 23.85
N ILE A 1106 1.38 -57.16 23.01
CA ILE A 1106 1.13 -56.95 21.58
C ILE A 1106 1.90 -57.99 20.78
N SER A 1107 1.29 -58.57 19.74
CA SER A 1107 1.92 -59.53 18.82
C SER A 1107 1.73 -59.05 17.38
N ILE A 1108 2.84 -58.90 16.65
CA ILE A 1108 2.89 -58.45 15.25
C ILE A 1108 3.37 -59.62 14.41
N LEU A 1109 2.61 -60.07 13.41
CA LEU A 1109 2.95 -61.20 12.54
C LEU A 1109 3.17 -60.76 11.10
N PHE A 1110 4.29 -61.16 10.53
CA PHE A 1110 4.66 -60.97 9.13
C PHE A 1110 4.63 -62.29 8.37
N ASP A 1111 4.34 -62.22 7.08
CA ASP A 1111 4.37 -63.39 6.19
C ASP A 1111 5.81 -63.79 5.83
N ASN A 1112 6.76 -62.86 5.94
CA ASN A 1112 8.17 -63.10 5.65
C ASN A 1112 9.06 -62.81 6.88
N GLU A 1113 10.13 -63.58 7.02
CA GLU A 1113 11.10 -63.43 8.11
C GLU A 1113 11.93 -62.14 7.97
N ALA A 1114 12.20 -61.72 6.74
CA ALA A 1114 13.02 -60.55 6.44
C ALA A 1114 12.40 -59.23 6.93
N GLU A 1115 11.08 -59.05 6.86
CA GLU A 1115 10.39 -57.86 7.38
C GLU A 1115 10.38 -57.83 8.91
N ARG A 1116 10.13 -58.99 9.53
CA ARG A 1116 10.28 -59.12 11.00
C ARG A 1116 11.70 -58.70 11.40
N ASP A 1117 12.71 -59.17 10.69
CA ASP A 1117 14.12 -58.90 11.00
C ASP A 1117 14.50 -57.43 10.79
N LYS A 1118 13.96 -56.79 9.75
CA LYS A 1118 14.07 -55.34 9.55
C LYS A 1118 13.45 -54.57 10.72
N LEU A 1119 12.26 -54.97 11.18
CA LEU A 1119 11.63 -54.33 12.35
C LEU A 1119 12.48 -54.51 13.61
N ILE A 1120 12.98 -55.74 13.85
CA ILE A 1120 13.84 -56.07 15.01
C ILE A 1120 15.10 -55.19 15.04
N ALA A 1121 15.71 -54.93 13.88
CA ALA A 1121 16.91 -54.10 13.78
C ALA A 1121 16.69 -52.64 14.20
N CYS A 1122 15.45 -52.16 14.20
CA CYS A 1122 15.08 -50.77 14.52
C CYS A 1122 14.63 -50.57 15.98
N LEU A 1123 14.56 -51.62 16.80
CA LEU A 1123 14.04 -51.53 18.17
C LEU A 1123 15.09 -51.01 19.16
N PRO A 1124 14.69 -50.24 20.19
CA PRO A 1124 15.61 -49.68 21.17
C PRO A 1124 16.23 -50.73 22.11
N ALA A 1125 15.55 -51.85 22.36
CA ALA A 1125 15.98 -52.92 23.28
C ALA A 1125 16.22 -54.26 22.54
N PRO A 1126 17.05 -55.16 23.09
CA PRO A 1126 17.33 -56.46 22.46
C PRO A 1126 16.11 -57.37 22.44
N VAL A 1127 16.01 -58.21 21.40
CA VAL A 1127 14.89 -59.15 21.19
C VAL A 1127 15.28 -60.55 21.65
N LYS A 1128 14.56 -61.10 22.62
CA LYS A 1128 14.74 -62.47 23.11
C LYS A 1128 14.33 -63.47 22.02
N GLY A 1129 15.18 -64.47 21.78
CA GLY A 1129 14.94 -65.52 20.77
C GLY A 1129 15.43 -65.16 19.36
N SER A 1130 15.84 -63.91 19.10
CA SER A 1130 16.42 -63.51 17.82
C SER A 1130 17.91 -63.89 17.74
N ARG A 1131 18.35 -64.36 16.56
CA ARG A 1131 19.77 -64.66 16.27
C ARG A 1131 20.54 -63.45 15.69
N LEU A 1132 19.90 -62.28 15.56
CA LEU A 1132 20.51 -61.09 14.95
C LEU A 1132 21.32 -60.27 15.97
N PRO A 1133 22.62 -59.97 15.71
CA PRO A 1133 23.36 -58.97 16.49
C PRO A 1133 22.91 -57.54 16.13
N LYS A 1134 22.85 -56.64 17.13
CA LYS A 1134 22.54 -55.20 16.93
C LYS A 1134 23.49 -54.59 15.89
N ILE A 1135 22.93 -53.92 14.88
CA ILE A 1135 23.71 -53.02 14.01
C ILE A 1135 24.10 -51.79 14.85
N LYS A 1136 25.37 -51.69 15.23
CA LYS A 1136 25.91 -50.46 15.84
C LYS A 1136 25.97 -49.39 14.76
N GLY A 1137 25.17 -48.32 14.88
CA GLY A 1137 25.30 -47.14 14.01
C GLY A 1137 24.02 -46.38 13.66
N ILE A 1138 22.86 -46.79 14.17
CA ILE A 1138 21.60 -46.04 13.98
C ILE A 1138 21.17 -45.50 15.34
N THR A 1139 21.66 -44.30 15.67
CA THR A 1139 21.20 -43.40 16.75
C THR A 1139 21.24 -41.99 16.22
#